data_AF-A0A971NT23-F1
#
_entry.id   AF-A0A971NT23-F1
#
_cell.length_a   1.000
_cell.length_b   1.000
_cell.length_c   1.000
_cell.angle_alpha   90.00
_cell.angle_beta   90.00
_cell.angle_gamma   90.00
#
_symmetry.space_group_name_H-M   'P 1'
#
loop_
_entity.id
_entity.type
_entity.pdbx_description
1 polymer ?
#
loop_
_entity_poly.entity_id
_entity_poly.type
_entity_poly.pdbx_seq_one_letter_code
_entity_poly.pdbx_strand_id
1 'polypeptide(L)'
;MKSFARLFLSVILCGLISFAVTPTEAAPSHQSTPPELSSGTYIAVAGGCNSNFTPCVEDQDGIPGSAILEAIANGASPIVIIGEYSIGDEPIDISVNTEIYGFENATLKYEGESNNAVFLVNQRFLMHDLGVYGNRLRSLAQINTDLPIYLHHNTIKYFFDVVVINNPDVDVKVEFNHISNNSGLVIKQNNSSAAGSLIVEGNNLINNSTPVQLVCNGTNSVDHNFWGDGQTPQTNSHDCDFDPTRILGAPAALSASGHGVAGALVEFDGSDYESSDRRLKLSSNSGEMAYIDHGANVIPTFNKAAPLIQTCSHSYYFFIPKDANAPVEIGAQIAYNETCQQTIEASPFCATSNQANYPLLWFDPALSDKVGWDFVGAGDVPVSCDLANNSISMTLSDDGEPNITDHLDGVPFLIGFPYISGETLPTVDISYVSHKVTLSWKTEGEDPEIDFLAERSKDPSGPWTDVGNLKGKGTPMKDADYQIIDSTGLEYETTYYYRISVLNQNNERVQILPAESIKTGPAPTSPPTLTPTHTPTKTLQPYPITYLYRTATSAYNWNINRFVTTPTKSFLTQTYEAKQTQTPSTKTGTVTPTPRFTKTKLSLSPTPTDTPTFTPIPTVAYFGEARQLISSSRYNRHTYWAIALGTLSTFCLAGLAIFLFRRRH
;
A
#
# COMPACT_ATOMS: atom_id res chain seq x y z
N MET A 1 -65.16 11.49 4.05
CA MET A 1 -64.10 10.45 3.97
C MET A 1 -63.82 9.98 2.53
N LYS A 2 -64.80 9.46 1.75
CA LYS A 2 -64.54 8.90 0.40
C LYS A 2 -63.85 9.83 -0.62
N SER A 3 -64.00 11.15 -0.53
CA SER A 3 -63.32 12.10 -1.44
C SER A 3 -61.82 12.30 -1.12
N PHE A 4 -61.46 12.29 0.18
CA PHE A 4 -60.10 12.58 0.63
C PHE A 4 -59.13 11.43 0.28
N ALA A 5 -59.60 10.19 0.37
CA ALA A 5 -58.85 9.01 -0.06
C ALA A 5 -58.53 9.02 -1.56
N ARG A 6 -59.40 9.59 -2.40
CA ARG A 6 -59.14 9.73 -3.84
C ARG A 6 -58.08 10.78 -4.14
N LEU A 7 -58.12 11.93 -3.46
CA LEU A 7 -57.11 12.98 -3.64
C LEU A 7 -55.71 12.48 -3.20
N PHE A 8 -55.63 11.80 -2.06
CA PHE A 8 -54.35 11.25 -1.56
C PHE A 8 -53.80 10.15 -2.48
N LEU A 9 -54.67 9.28 -3.01
CA LEU A 9 -54.26 8.25 -3.97
C LEU A 9 -53.81 8.85 -5.31
N SER A 10 -54.46 9.91 -5.81
CA SER A 10 -54.02 10.60 -7.04
C SER A 10 -52.69 11.34 -6.88
N VAL A 11 -52.38 11.91 -5.72
CA VAL A 11 -51.06 12.53 -5.47
C VAL A 11 -49.95 11.48 -5.42
N ILE A 12 -50.20 10.34 -4.78
CA ILE A 12 -49.25 9.21 -4.77
C ILE A 12 -49.08 8.62 -6.19
N LEU A 13 -50.17 8.50 -6.97
CA LEU A 13 -50.09 7.96 -8.33
C LEU A 13 -49.36 8.91 -9.30
N CYS A 14 -49.56 10.24 -9.20
CA CYS A 14 -48.78 11.20 -9.98
C CYS A 14 -47.30 11.27 -9.56
N GLY A 15 -47.00 11.06 -8.26
CA GLY A 15 -45.62 10.94 -7.77
C GLY A 15 -44.90 9.70 -8.33
N LEU A 16 -45.60 8.56 -8.41
CA LEU A 16 -45.04 7.31 -8.95
C LEU A 16 -44.94 7.27 -10.48
N ILE A 17 -45.82 7.97 -11.20
CA ILE A 17 -45.77 8.03 -12.68
C ILE A 17 -44.68 9.00 -13.18
N SER A 18 -44.18 9.91 -12.33
CA SER A 18 -43.04 10.78 -12.67
C SER A 18 -41.67 10.08 -12.59
N PHE A 19 -41.63 8.82 -12.14
CA PHE A 19 -40.45 7.93 -12.22
C PHE A 19 -40.55 6.94 -13.40
N ALA A 20 -41.32 7.27 -14.43
CA ALA A 20 -41.37 6.50 -15.67
C ALA A 20 -40.16 6.79 -16.57
N VAL A 21 -39.04 6.14 -16.24
CA VAL A 21 -38.01 5.63 -17.16
C VAL A 21 -37.82 6.45 -18.45
N THR A 22 -36.92 7.43 -18.40
CA THR A 22 -36.01 7.61 -19.55
C THR A 22 -35.09 6.40 -19.58
N PRO A 23 -34.93 5.69 -20.71
CA PRO A 23 -33.87 4.72 -20.83
C PRO A 23 -32.55 5.48 -20.90
N THR A 24 -31.88 5.63 -19.76
CA THR A 24 -30.42 5.73 -19.76
C THR A 24 -29.93 4.42 -20.37
N GLU A 25 -29.47 4.50 -21.63
CA GLU A 25 -28.82 3.40 -22.31
C GLU A 25 -27.59 3.04 -21.49
N ALA A 26 -27.58 1.83 -20.93
CA ALA A 26 -26.53 1.39 -20.01
C ALA A 26 -25.15 1.56 -20.66
N ALA A 27 -24.16 1.92 -19.86
CA ALA A 27 -22.78 1.74 -20.27
C ALA A 27 -22.57 0.24 -20.61
N PRO A 28 -21.73 -0.10 -21.60
CA PRO A 28 -21.48 -1.50 -21.89
C PRO A 28 -20.69 -2.13 -20.73
N SER A 29 -20.98 -3.39 -20.42
CA SER A 29 -20.27 -4.12 -19.36
C SER A 29 -18.84 -4.46 -19.80
N HIS A 30 -17.87 -3.70 -19.30
CA HIS A 30 -16.47 -3.78 -19.73
C HIS A 30 -15.61 -4.60 -18.75
N GLN A 31 -15.71 -5.93 -18.83
CA GLN A 31 -14.67 -6.81 -18.27
C GLN A 31 -13.35 -6.61 -19.03
N SER A 32 -12.26 -6.43 -18.28
CA SER A 32 -10.88 -6.29 -18.79
C SER A 32 -10.29 -7.62 -19.30
N THR A 33 -10.94 -8.23 -20.29
CA THR A 33 -10.29 -9.23 -21.14
C THR A 33 -9.42 -8.52 -22.19
N PRO A 34 -8.26 -9.08 -22.59
CA PRO A 34 -7.53 -8.57 -23.75
C PRO A 34 -8.46 -8.57 -24.97
N PRO A 35 -8.45 -7.53 -25.83
CA PRO A 35 -9.35 -7.48 -26.97
C PRO A 35 -9.07 -8.68 -27.89
N GLU A 36 -9.98 -9.66 -27.89
CA GLU A 36 -10.05 -10.65 -28.95
C GLU A 36 -10.28 -9.95 -30.30
N LEU A 37 -9.95 -10.62 -31.40
CA LEU A 37 -10.21 -10.15 -32.75
C LEU A 37 -11.68 -9.71 -32.91
N SER A 38 -11.90 -8.41 -32.86
CA SER A 38 -13.21 -7.79 -32.79
C SER A 38 -13.84 -7.57 -34.16
N SER A 39 -15.13 -7.29 -34.16
CA SER A 39 -15.92 -6.94 -35.35
C SER A 39 -15.77 -5.46 -35.77
N GLY A 40 -14.70 -4.79 -35.37
CA GLY A 40 -14.43 -3.38 -35.70
C GLY A 40 -13.83 -3.16 -37.09
N THR A 41 -13.69 -1.89 -37.47
CA THR A 41 -12.86 -1.50 -38.61
C THR A 41 -11.46 -1.22 -38.13
N TYR A 42 -10.51 -2.06 -38.55
CA TYR A 42 -9.11 -1.90 -38.22
C TYR A 42 -8.50 -0.75 -39.03
N ILE A 43 -7.63 0.04 -38.40
CA ILE A 43 -6.84 1.08 -39.07
C ILE A 43 -5.36 0.86 -38.84
N ALA A 44 -4.59 1.11 -39.89
CA ALA A 44 -3.14 0.96 -39.89
C ALA A 44 -2.46 2.02 -40.77
N VAL A 45 -1.15 2.19 -40.58
CA VAL A 45 -0.30 2.90 -41.54
C VAL A 45 -0.24 2.13 -42.87
N ALA A 46 0.17 2.80 -43.95
CA ALA A 46 0.31 2.20 -45.28
C ALA A 46 1.13 0.89 -45.27
N GLY A 47 0.54 -0.19 -45.77
CA GLY A 47 1.10 -1.55 -45.76
C GLY A 47 0.94 -2.33 -44.45
N GLY A 48 0.19 -1.82 -43.47
CA GLY A 48 -0.04 -2.48 -42.17
C GLY A 48 -1.21 -3.47 -42.13
N CYS A 49 -2.17 -3.39 -43.06
CA CYS A 49 -3.30 -4.31 -43.12
C CYS A 49 -2.86 -5.70 -43.61
N ASN A 50 -3.43 -6.76 -43.03
CA ASN A 50 -3.18 -8.15 -43.41
C ASN A 50 -4.43 -9.01 -43.21
N SER A 51 -4.38 -10.29 -43.60
CA SER A 51 -5.54 -11.19 -43.59
C SER A 51 -6.16 -11.47 -42.21
N ASN A 52 -5.48 -11.12 -41.12
CA ASN A 52 -6.03 -11.25 -39.77
C ASN A 52 -6.90 -10.05 -39.38
N PHE A 53 -6.71 -8.90 -40.03
CA PHE A 53 -7.41 -7.65 -39.75
C PHE A 53 -8.35 -7.35 -40.92
N THR A 54 -9.65 -7.57 -40.74
CA THR A 54 -10.65 -7.37 -41.81
C THR A 54 -12.02 -7.07 -41.20
N PRO A 55 -12.69 -5.97 -41.58
CA PRO A 55 -12.26 -4.94 -42.53
C PRO A 55 -11.09 -4.09 -42.00
N CYS A 56 -10.17 -3.70 -42.87
CA CYS A 56 -9.00 -2.89 -42.51
C CYS A 56 -8.76 -1.77 -43.53
N VAL A 57 -8.44 -0.57 -43.05
CA VAL A 57 -8.22 0.65 -43.83
C VAL A 57 -6.80 1.16 -43.56
N GLU A 58 -6.09 1.58 -44.60
CA GLU A 58 -4.72 2.09 -44.51
C GLU A 58 -4.65 3.59 -44.82
N ASP A 59 -3.64 4.28 -44.28
CA ASP A 59 -3.37 5.67 -44.63
C ASP A 59 -3.08 5.82 -46.13
N GLN A 60 -3.87 6.65 -46.81
CA GLN A 60 -3.75 6.92 -48.23
C GLN A 60 -2.64 7.94 -48.52
N ASP A 61 -1.93 7.75 -49.64
CA ASP A 61 -0.86 8.64 -50.14
C ASP A 61 0.24 9.02 -49.13
N GLY A 62 0.38 8.25 -48.04
CA GLY A 62 1.31 8.54 -46.94
C GLY A 62 0.90 9.74 -46.07
N ILE A 63 -0.39 10.12 -46.08
CA ILE A 63 -0.96 11.19 -45.25
C ILE A 63 -1.33 10.60 -43.88
N PRO A 64 -0.61 10.95 -42.78
CA PRO A 64 -0.85 10.34 -41.47
C PRO A 64 -2.21 10.74 -40.90
N GLY A 65 -3.03 9.75 -40.55
CA GLY A 65 -4.38 9.99 -40.02
C GLY A 65 -5.47 10.05 -41.10
N SER A 66 -5.19 9.68 -42.34
CA SER A 66 -6.21 9.62 -43.39
C SER A 66 -7.13 8.39 -43.26
N ALA A 67 -6.62 7.24 -42.78
CA ALA A 67 -7.44 6.03 -42.58
C ALA A 67 -8.56 6.24 -41.54
N ILE A 68 -8.25 6.92 -40.44
CA ILE A 68 -9.22 7.20 -39.37
C ILE A 68 -10.29 8.21 -39.81
N LEU A 69 -9.91 9.21 -40.60
CA LEU A 69 -10.86 10.15 -41.22
C LEU A 69 -11.80 9.43 -42.20
N GLU A 70 -11.27 8.53 -43.03
CA GLU A 70 -12.08 7.69 -43.94
C GLU A 70 -13.02 6.75 -43.16
N ALA A 71 -12.54 6.11 -42.11
CA ALA A 71 -13.35 5.22 -41.27
C ALA A 71 -14.55 5.97 -40.64
N ILE A 72 -14.31 7.14 -40.03
CA ILE A 72 -15.36 7.98 -39.45
C ILE A 72 -16.33 8.48 -40.52
N ALA A 73 -15.85 8.94 -41.67
CA ALA A 73 -16.70 9.41 -42.78
C ALA A 73 -17.61 8.30 -43.35
N ASN A 74 -17.17 7.04 -43.27
CA ASN A 74 -17.97 5.86 -43.65
C ASN A 74 -18.87 5.34 -42.50
N GLY A 75 -18.86 5.97 -41.32
CA GLY A 75 -19.68 5.57 -40.17
C GLY A 75 -19.17 4.34 -39.42
N ALA A 76 -17.86 4.06 -39.48
CA ALA A 76 -17.28 2.93 -38.78
C ALA A 76 -17.22 3.17 -37.26
N SER A 77 -17.78 2.24 -36.49
CA SER A 77 -17.59 2.12 -35.04
C SER A 77 -17.82 0.65 -34.63
N PRO A 78 -16.93 0.03 -33.84
CA PRO A 78 -15.65 0.57 -33.35
C PRO A 78 -14.56 0.67 -34.42
N ILE A 79 -13.61 1.55 -34.17
CA ILE A 79 -12.36 1.74 -34.92
C ILE A 79 -11.21 1.17 -34.08
N VAL A 80 -10.41 0.28 -34.67
CA VAL A 80 -9.37 -0.48 -33.96
C VAL A 80 -7.98 -0.10 -34.48
N ILE A 81 -7.16 0.53 -33.66
CA ILE A 81 -5.80 0.95 -34.01
C ILE A 81 -4.85 -0.23 -33.86
N ILE A 82 -4.05 -0.50 -34.89
CA ILE A 82 -3.03 -1.56 -34.87
C ILE A 82 -1.63 -0.93 -34.78
N GLY A 83 -0.83 -1.40 -33.82
CA GLY A 83 0.59 -1.02 -33.71
C GLY A 83 0.79 0.48 -33.50
N GLU A 84 1.86 1.05 -34.07
CA GLU A 84 2.10 2.49 -34.01
C GLU A 84 1.43 3.20 -35.19
N TYR A 85 0.51 4.13 -34.90
CA TYR A 85 -0.27 4.88 -35.88
C TYR A 85 -0.05 6.39 -35.69
N SER A 86 0.41 7.07 -36.74
CA SER A 86 0.70 8.51 -36.72
C SER A 86 -0.50 9.33 -37.20
N ILE A 87 -0.69 10.51 -36.60
CA ILE A 87 -1.69 11.50 -37.04
C ILE A 87 -1.02 12.87 -37.31
N GLY A 88 -1.50 13.56 -38.34
CA GLY A 88 -1.00 14.87 -38.77
C GLY A 88 -1.67 16.08 -38.11
N ASP A 89 -1.48 17.24 -38.73
CA ASP A 89 -1.99 18.55 -38.27
C ASP A 89 -3.52 18.69 -38.35
N GLU A 90 -4.15 17.98 -39.29
CA GLU A 90 -5.60 18.02 -39.50
C GLU A 90 -6.34 17.44 -38.28
N PRO A 91 -7.32 18.15 -37.71
CA PRO A 91 -8.15 17.61 -36.63
C PRO A 91 -9.08 16.49 -37.11
N ILE A 92 -9.28 15.50 -36.26
CA ILE A 92 -10.22 14.40 -36.47
C ILE A 92 -11.59 14.83 -35.93
N ASP A 93 -12.55 15.06 -36.83
CA ASP A 93 -13.92 15.46 -36.48
C ASP A 93 -14.79 14.24 -36.16
N ILE A 94 -15.09 14.03 -34.88
CA ILE A 94 -16.04 13.02 -34.40
C ILE A 94 -17.46 13.53 -34.66
N SER A 95 -17.87 13.37 -35.93
CA SER A 95 -19.14 13.82 -36.50
C SER A 95 -20.23 12.74 -36.51
N VAL A 96 -19.89 11.52 -36.06
CA VAL A 96 -20.79 10.39 -35.79
C VAL A 96 -20.42 9.76 -34.45
N ASN A 97 -21.34 9.00 -33.83
CA ASN A 97 -21.03 8.22 -32.62
C ASN A 97 -19.85 7.28 -32.91
N THR A 98 -18.74 7.45 -32.19
CA THR A 98 -17.47 6.77 -32.50
C THR A 98 -16.83 6.18 -31.25
N GLU A 99 -16.41 4.92 -31.36
CA GLU A 99 -15.56 4.20 -30.41
C GLU A 99 -14.19 3.94 -31.06
N ILE A 100 -13.10 4.27 -30.35
CA ILE A 100 -11.72 4.05 -30.79
C ILE A 100 -10.96 3.28 -29.70
N TYR A 101 -10.27 2.21 -30.06
CA TYR A 101 -9.33 1.56 -29.13
C TYR A 101 -8.11 0.95 -29.79
N GLY A 102 -7.09 0.65 -28.98
CA GLY A 102 -5.90 -0.06 -29.42
C GLY A 102 -6.05 -1.58 -29.38
N PHE A 103 -5.56 -2.25 -30.42
CA PHE A 103 -5.30 -3.69 -30.37
C PHE A 103 -3.94 -3.96 -29.74
N GLU A 104 -3.87 -4.88 -28.77
CA GLU A 104 -2.66 -5.16 -27.97
C GLU A 104 -2.02 -3.86 -27.45
N ASN A 105 -0.74 -3.61 -27.73
CA ASN A 105 0.02 -2.47 -27.25
C ASN A 105 -0.03 -1.25 -28.21
N ALA A 106 -1.07 -1.14 -29.04
CA ALA A 106 -1.17 -0.09 -30.06
C ALA A 106 -1.09 1.35 -29.51
N THR A 107 -0.57 2.27 -30.33
CA THR A 107 -0.35 3.66 -29.94
C THR A 107 -0.75 4.64 -31.05
N LEU A 108 -1.44 5.70 -30.69
CA LEU A 108 -1.70 6.86 -31.55
C LEU A 108 -0.70 7.98 -31.20
N LYS A 109 0.10 8.41 -32.18
CA LYS A 109 1.15 9.42 -32.02
C LYS A 109 0.86 10.64 -32.88
N TYR A 110 0.99 11.83 -32.30
CA TYR A 110 0.92 13.09 -33.06
C TYR A 110 2.31 13.59 -33.43
N GLU A 111 2.52 13.82 -34.73
CA GLU A 111 3.82 14.18 -35.31
C GLU A 111 3.84 15.56 -36.01
N GLY A 112 2.75 16.32 -35.94
CA GLY A 112 2.63 17.66 -36.55
C GLY A 112 3.10 18.83 -35.67
N GLU A 113 2.87 20.06 -36.16
CA GLU A 113 3.22 21.34 -35.50
C GLU A 113 2.00 22.24 -35.19
N SER A 114 0.79 21.84 -35.61
CA SER A 114 -0.49 22.48 -35.30
C SER A 114 -0.83 22.50 -33.79
N ASN A 115 -1.58 23.52 -33.38
CA ASN A 115 -2.09 23.73 -32.02
C ASN A 115 -3.59 23.38 -31.86
N ASN A 116 -4.29 23.06 -32.95
CA ASN A 116 -5.71 22.67 -32.91
C ASN A 116 -5.87 21.32 -32.18
N ALA A 117 -6.98 21.03 -31.49
CA ALA A 117 -7.12 19.73 -30.80
C ALA A 117 -7.02 18.53 -31.75
N VAL A 118 -6.57 17.36 -31.26
CA VAL A 118 -6.54 16.12 -32.06
C VAL A 118 -7.95 15.70 -32.46
N PHE A 119 -8.84 15.58 -31.49
CA PHE A 119 -10.25 15.25 -31.69
C PHE A 119 -11.12 16.50 -31.48
N LEU A 120 -11.92 16.84 -32.49
CA LEU A 120 -13.03 17.77 -32.37
C LEU A 120 -14.29 16.93 -32.16
N VAL A 121 -14.88 16.99 -30.98
CA VAL A 121 -15.90 16.03 -30.56
C VAL A 121 -17.29 16.65 -30.60
N ASN A 122 -18.05 16.27 -31.62
CA ASN A 122 -19.37 16.80 -31.93
C ASN A 122 -20.50 15.75 -31.77
N GLN A 123 -20.17 14.49 -31.47
CA GLN A 123 -21.08 13.38 -31.16
C GLN A 123 -20.54 12.53 -29.99
N ARG A 124 -21.26 11.47 -29.58
CA ARG A 124 -20.80 10.51 -28.54
C ARG A 124 -19.41 9.98 -28.90
N PHE A 125 -18.50 9.97 -27.93
CA PHE A 125 -17.12 9.53 -28.12
C PHE A 125 -16.65 8.61 -27.00
N LEU A 126 -16.12 7.45 -27.40
CA LEU A 126 -15.52 6.46 -26.51
C LEU A 126 -14.07 6.21 -26.96
N MET A 127 -13.10 6.29 -26.06
CA MET A 127 -11.69 5.99 -26.35
C MET A 127 -11.07 5.14 -25.25
N HIS A 128 -10.50 3.99 -25.58
CA HIS A 128 -9.89 3.11 -24.59
C HIS A 128 -8.73 2.24 -25.07
N ASP A 129 -8.07 1.57 -24.13
CA ASP A 129 -6.97 0.61 -24.37
C ASP A 129 -5.93 1.10 -25.39
N LEU A 130 -5.52 2.36 -25.26
CA LEU A 130 -4.69 3.03 -26.26
C LEU A 130 -3.58 3.89 -25.61
N GLY A 131 -2.37 3.78 -26.15
CA GLY A 131 -1.26 4.68 -25.84
C GLY A 131 -1.35 5.93 -26.70
N VAL A 132 -1.66 7.09 -26.11
CA VAL A 132 -1.95 8.33 -26.84
C VAL A 132 -0.89 9.38 -26.51
N TYR A 133 -0.11 9.79 -27.52
CA TYR A 133 1.09 10.60 -27.35
C TYR A 133 1.07 11.88 -28.19
N GLY A 134 1.09 13.04 -27.51
CA GLY A 134 1.16 14.36 -28.12
C GLY A 134 2.59 14.92 -28.24
N ASN A 135 2.69 16.21 -28.61
CA ASN A 135 3.93 16.97 -28.73
C ASN A 135 4.03 18.20 -27.79
N ARG A 136 3.07 18.34 -26.85
CA ARG A 136 2.85 19.43 -25.88
C ARG A 136 2.30 20.75 -26.45
N LEU A 137 2.01 20.82 -27.74
CA LEU A 137 1.52 22.04 -28.41
C LEU A 137 -0.01 22.08 -28.58
N ARG A 138 -0.65 20.92 -28.78
CA ARG A 138 -2.11 20.80 -28.97
C ARG A 138 -2.82 20.07 -27.83
N SER A 139 -4.12 20.31 -27.70
CA SER A 139 -4.99 19.52 -26.84
C SER A 139 -5.33 18.16 -27.44
N LEU A 140 -5.66 17.15 -26.62
CA LEU A 140 -6.15 15.87 -27.14
C LEU A 140 -7.59 16.01 -27.66
N ALA A 141 -8.55 16.39 -26.82
CA ALA A 141 -9.96 16.51 -27.21
C ALA A 141 -10.56 17.88 -26.89
N GLN A 142 -11.41 18.38 -27.79
CA GLN A 142 -12.32 19.51 -27.55
C GLN A 142 -13.77 19.03 -27.67
N ILE A 143 -14.51 19.08 -26.56
CA ILE A 143 -15.89 18.57 -26.46
C ILE A 143 -16.89 19.71 -26.70
N ASN A 144 -17.64 19.61 -27.79
CA ASN A 144 -18.65 20.60 -28.20
C ASN A 144 -20.09 20.01 -28.22
N THR A 145 -20.23 18.70 -28.02
CA THR A 145 -21.51 17.97 -27.97
C THR A 145 -22.12 17.99 -26.56
N ASP A 146 -23.40 17.65 -26.44
CA ASP A 146 -24.09 17.28 -25.19
C ASP A 146 -24.17 15.74 -24.99
N LEU A 147 -23.70 14.96 -25.97
CA LEU A 147 -23.71 13.49 -25.91
C LEU A 147 -22.53 12.92 -25.09
N PRO A 148 -22.72 11.80 -24.35
CA PRO A 148 -21.72 11.28 -23.42
C PRO A 148 -20.33 11.04 -24.00
N ILE A 149 -19.31 11.34 -23.21
CA ILE A 149 -17.89 11.14 -23.50
C ILE A 149 -17.28 10.20 -22.46
N TYR A 150 -16.56 9.18 -22.91
CA TYR A 150 -15.87 8.27 -22.00
C TYR A 150 -14.44 7.98 -22.47
N LEU A 151 -13.47 8.25 -21.59
CA LEU A 151 -12.06 7.90 -21.79
C LEU A 151 -11.66 6.91 -20.69
N HIS A 152 -11.34 5.66 -21.02
CA HIS A 152 -10.88 4.69 -20.01
C HIS A 152 -9.67 3.88 -20.44
N HIS A 153 -8.87 3.39 -19.48
CA HIS A 153 -7.75 2.48 -19.78
C HIS A 153 -6.71 3.03 -20.79
N ASN A 154 -6.62 4.36 -20.96
CA ASN A 154 -5.65 4.97 -21.88
C ASN A 154 -4.34 5.36 -21.17
N THR A 155 -3.22 5.33 -21.90
CA THR A 155 -1.96 5.93 -21.48
C THR A 155 -1.75 7.25 -22.23
N ILE A 156 -2.12 8.38 -21.62
CA ILE A 156 -2.15 9.70 -22.27
C ILE A 156 -0.97 10.55 -21.81
N LYS A 157 -0.11 10.99 -22.74
CA LYS A 157 1.06 11.83 -22.42
C LYS A 157 1.31 12.94 -23.43
N TYR A 158 1.95 14.00 -22.94
CA TYR A 158 2.50 15.09 -23.76
C TYR A 158 1.48 15.88 -24.59
N PHE A 159 0.29 16.16 -24.05
CA PHE A 159 -0.63 17.15 -24.62
C PHE A 159 -0.46 18.51 -23.95
N PHE A 160 -1.05 19.55 -24.56
CA PHE A 160 -1.33 20.81 -23.89
C PHE A 160 -2.43 20.57 -22.85
N ASP A 161 -3.72 20.71 -23.21
CA ASP A 161 -4.82 20.24 -22.35
C ASP A 161 -5.29 18.84 -22.82
N VAL A 162 -5.62 17.89 -21.95
CA VAL A 162 -6.11 16.56 -22.38
C VAL A 162 -7.57 16.67 -22.86
N VAL A 163 -8.50 17.06 -21.98
CA VAL A 163 -9.90 17.32 -22.36
C VAL A 163 -10.26 18.77 -22.10
N VAL A 164 -10.73 19.46 -23.14
CA VAL A 164 -11.29 20.81 -23.05
C VAL A 164 -12.81 20.71 -23.28
N ILE A 165 -13.58 21.01 -22.24
CA ILE A 165 -15.05 20.95 -22.26
C ILE A 165 -15.58 22.34 -22.59
N ASN A 166 -16.14 22.50 -23.80
CA ASN A 166 -16.75 23.74 -24.28
C ASN A 166 -18.26 23.76 -24.04
N ASN A 167 -18.95 22.63 -24.27
CA ASN A 167 -20.34 22.47 -23.86
C ASN A 167 -20.39 21.89 -22.45
N PRO A 168 -20.88 22.62 -21.43
CA PRO A 168 -20.91 22.14 -20.04
C PRO A 168 -22.11 21.21 -19.73
N ASP A 169 -23.05 21.02 -20.66
CA ASP A 169 -24.23 20.17 -20.45
C ASP A 169 -23.96 18.68 -20.80
N VAL A 170 -22.70 18.32 -21.02
CA VAL A 170 -22.25 16.98 -21.43
C VAL A 170 -21.79 16.14 -20.25
N ASP A 171 -22.12 14.85 -20.28
CA ASP A 171 -21.57 13.88 -19.34
C ASP A 171 -20.18 13.40 -19.79
N VAL A 172 -19.18 13.53 -18.93
CA VAL A 172 -17.79 13.12 -19.19
C VAL A 172 -17.29 12.21 -18.08
N LYS A 173 -16.94 10.98 -18.44
CA LYS A 173 -16.23 10.03 -17.57
C LYS A 173 -14.77 9.90 -18.02
N VAL A 174 -13.85 9.96 -17.07
CA VAL A 174 -12.42 9.69 -17.29
C VAL A 174 -11.94 8.73 -16.21
N GLU A 175 -11.80 7.45 -16.55
CA GLU A 175 -11.67 6.37 -15.56
C GLU A 175 -10.50 5.43 -15.87
N PHE A 176 -9.75 4.98 -14.85
CA PHE A 176 -8.68 3.97 -15.02
C PHE A 176 -7.55 4.34 -16.02
N ASN A 177 -7.33 5.63 -16.31
CA ASN A 177 -6.28 6.08 -17.23
C ASN A 177 -4.95 6.36 -16.51
N HIS A 178 -3.84 6.23 -17.24
CA HIS A 178 -2.54 6.76 -16.83
C HIS A 178 -2.25 8.04 -17.61
N ILE A 179 -2.45 9.20 -16.98
CA ILE A 179 -2.35 10.53 -17.59
C ILE A 179 -1.16 11.27 -17.00
N SER A 180 -0.09 11.44 -17.78
CA SER A 180 1.15 12.02 -17.25
C SER A 180 1.97 12.88 -18.20
N ASN A 181 2.73 13.81 -17.63
CA ASN A 181 3.68 14.68 -18.33
C ASN A 181 3.05 15.60 -19.40
N ASN A 182 1.76 15.91 -19.28
CA ASN A 182 1.09 16.93 -20.08
C ASN A 182 1.50 18.34 -19.62
N SER A 183 1.58 19.33 -20.51
CA SER A 183 2.05 20.68 -20.17
C SER A 183 0.94 21.62 -19.69
N GLY A 184 -0.32 21.27 -19.94
CA GLY A 184 -1.53 21.94 -19.47
C GLY A 184 -2.40 20.98 -18.64
N LEU A 185 -3.70 21.25 -18.62
CA LEU A 185 -4.65 20.59 -17.72
C LEU A 185 -5.07 19.22 -18.24
N VAL A 186 -5.38 18.29 -17.33
CA VAL A 186 -6.06 17.04 -17.68
C VAL A 186 -7.51 17.35 -18.09
N ILE A 187 -8.25 18.06 -17.25
CA ILE A 187 -9.59 18.56 -17.59
C ILE A 187 -9.62 20.09 -17.49
N LYS A 188 -10.24 20.73 -18.47
CA LYS A 188 -10.49 22.16 -18.52
C LYS A 188 -11.93 22.45 -18.95
N GLN A 189 -12.79 22.73 -17.98
CA GLN A 189 -14.17 23.13 -18.24
C GLN A 189 -14.33 24.65 -18.33
N ASN A 190 -14.61 25.15 -19.54
CA ASN A 190 -14.58 26.59 -19.84
C ASN A 190 -15.82 27.37 -19.35
N ASN A 191 -16.93 26.69 -19.04
CA ASN A 191 -18.22 27.31 -18.71
C ASN A 191 -18.76 26.85 -17.34
N SER A 192 -19.28 27.80 -16.54
CA SER A 192 -19.58 27.65 -15.11
C SER A 192 -21.05 27.40 -14.75
N SER A 193 -21.86 26.98 -15.72
CA SER A 193 -23.24 26.55 -15.51
C SER A 193 -23.45 25.31 -16.36
N ALA A 194 -23.70 24.19 -15.71
CA ALA A 194 -23.72 22.85 -16.29
C ALA A 194 -24.98 22.11 -15.83
N ALA A 195 -25.62 21.38 -16.74
CA ALA A 195 -26.52 20.27 -16.39
C ALA A 195 -25.82 18.90 -16.42
N GLY A 196 -24.69 18.78 -17.13
CA GLY A 196 -23.93 17.55 -17.29
C GLY A 196 -22.99 17.25 -16.11
N SER A 197 -22.60 15.97 -16.00
CA SER A 197 -21.73 15.44 -14.94
C SER A 197 -20.32 15.20 -15.45
N LEU A 198 -19.30 15.71 -14.75
CA LEU A 198 -17.91 15.28 -14.93
C LEU A 198 -17.49 14.41 -13.73
N ILE A 199 -17.03 13.20 -14.05
CA ILE A 199 -16.50 12.20 -13.12
C ILE A 199 -15.09 11.82 -13.58
N VAL A 200 -14.12 11.96 -12.69
CA VAL A 200 -12.74 11.53 -12.91
C VAL A 200 -12.35 10.66 -11.73
N GLU A 201 -12.13 9.35 -11.94
CA GLU A 201 -11.86 8.39 -10.85
C GLU A 201 -10.97 7.22 -11.29
N GLY A 202 -10.25 6.59 -10.34
CA GLY A 202 -9.36 5.47 -10.63
C GLY A 202 -8.12 5.80 -11.47
N ASN A 203 -7.79 7.07 -11.73
CA ASN A 203 -6.68 7.45 -12.61
C ASN A 203 -5.35 7.67 -11.87
N ASN A 204 -4.25 7.46 -12.60
CA ASN A 204 -2.94 8.01 -12.28
C ASN A 204 -2.77 9.38 -12.94
N LEU A 205 -2.77 10.47 -12.16
CA LEU A 205 -2.65 11.87 -12.59
C LEU A 205 -1.29 12.46 -12.14
N ILE A 206 -0.26 12.29 -12.97
CA ILE A 206 1.15 12.47 -12.54
C ILE A 206 1.89 13.50 -13.40
N ASN A 207 2.48 14.52 -12.76
CA ASN A 207 3.33 15.53 -13.42
C ASN A 207 2.68 16.22 -14.64
N ASN A 208 1.37 16.53 -14.55
CA ASN A 208 0.69 17.39 -15.53
C ASN A 208 0.91 18.88 -15.16
N SER A 209 0.03 19.79 -15.60
CA SER A 209 0.12 21.22 -15.25
C SER A 209 0.34 21.49 -13.75
N THR A 210 1.14 22.50 -13.45
CA THR A 210 1.45 22.96 -12.09
C THR A 210 0.98 24.41 -11.89
N PRO A 211 0.32 24.78 -10.78
CA PRO A 211 0.01 23.94 -9.62
C PRO A 211 -1.25 23.07 -9.77
N VAL A 212 -2.15 23.40 -10.69
CA VAL A 212 -3.44 22.72 -10.88
C VAL A 212 -3.38 21.82 -12.11
N GLN A 213 -3.85 20.58 -11.97
CA GLN A 213 -4.02 19.59 -13.02
C GLN A 213 -5.46 19.56 -13.58
N LEU A 214 -6.50 19.84 -12.79
CA LEU A 214 -7.92 19.79 -13.22
C LEU A 214 -8.70 21.08 -12.88
N VAL A 215 -9.58 21.51 -13.79
CA VAL A 215 -10.55 22.59 -13.58
C VAL A 215 -11.96 22.11 -13.97
N CYS A 216 -12.83 21.90 -12.98
CA CYS A 216 -14.11 21.20 -13.18
C CYS A 216 -15.35 22.11 -13.16
N ASN A 217 -15.25 23.30 -12.57
CA ASN A 217 -16.28 24.35 -12.59
C ASN A 217 -17.64 23.98 -11.94
N GLY A 218 -17.66 23.21 -10.84
CA GLY A 218 -18.89 22.87 -10.12
C GLY A 218 -18.80 21.65 -9.20
N THR A 219 -19.92 20.93 -9.06
CA THR A 219 -20.09 19.71 -8.23
C THR A 219 -19.57 18.43 -8.91
N ASN A 220 -18.53 18.58 -9.72
CA ASN A 220 -17.95 17.55 -10.56
C ASN A 220 -16.86 16.81 -9.79
N SER A 221 -16.96 15.47 -9.68
CA SER A 221 -16.13 14.70 -8.75
C SER A 221 -14.77 14.33 -9.35
N VAL A 222 -13.74 14.41 -8.50
CA VAL A 222 -12.37 13.98 -8.80
C VAL A 222 -11.81 13.01 -7.74
N ASP A 223 -12.70 12.25 -7.11
CA ASP A 223 -12.38 11.23 -6.09
C ASP A 223 -11.62 10.03 -6.67
N HIS A 224 -11.03 9.20 -5.80
CA HIS A 224 -10.38 7.92 -6.14
C HIS A 224 -9.25 8.00 -7.17
N ASN A 225 -8.55 9.14 -7.27
CA ASN A 225 -7.36 9.29 -8.12
C ASN A 225 -6.07 9.29 -7.32
N PHE A 226 -4.96 8.93 -7.98
CA PHE A 226 -3.61 9.19 -7.51
C PHE A 226 -3.07 10.48 -8.16
N TRP A 227 -2.66 11.43 -7.34
CA TRP A 227 -2.28 12.79 -7.78
C TRP A 227 -0.76 13.01 -7.91
N GLY A 228 0.04 11.99 -7.63
CA GLY A 228 1.50 12.09 -7.41
C GLY A 228 1.86 12.10 -5.92
N ASP A 229 3.13 11.84 -5.62
CA ASP A 229 3.62 11.72 -4.24
C ASP A 229 3.46 13.05 -3.46
N GLY A 230 2.83 13.00 -2.29
CA GLY A 230 2.57 14.17 -1.46
C GLY A 230 1.50 15.12 -2.02
N GLN A 231 0.82 14.77 -3.12
CA GLN A 231 -0.19 15.59 -3.77
C GLN A 231 -1.62 15.22 -3.32
N THR A 232 -2.54 16.18 -3.44
CA THR A 232 -3.94 16.03 -3.05
C THR A 232 -4.86 16.73 -4.06
N PRO A 233 -6.13 16.31 -4.19
CA PRO A 233 -7.11 17.05 -4.99
C PRO A 233 -7.19 18.52 -4.56
N GLN A 234 -7.20 18.80 -3.24
CA GLN A 234 -7.19 20.15 -2.67
C GLN A 234 -6.10 21.11 -3.21
N THR A 235 -4.98 20.58 -3.71
CA THR A 235 -3.88 21.37 -4.27
C THR A 235 -3.76 21.27 -5.80
N ASN A 236 -4.31 20.21 -6.40
CA ASN A 236 -4.15 19.87 -7.81
C ASN A 236 -5.45 20.00 -8.63
N SER A 237 -6.57 20.33 -7.99
CA SER A 237 -7.87 20.58 -8.64
C SER A 237 -8.36 22.01 -8.33
N HIS A 238 -9.25 22.53 -9.16
CA HIS A 238 -9.88 23.85 -8.98
C HIS A 238 -11.35 23.78 -9.38
N ASP A 239 -12.22 24.29 -8.50
CA ASP A 239 -13.67 24.25 -8.61
C ASP A 239 -14.19 22.83 -8.95
N CYS A 240 -13.63 21.83 -8.26
CA CYS A 240 -14.03 20.43 -8.33
C CYS A 240 -14.54 19.98 -6.95
N ASP A 241 -15.44 19.01 -6.94
CA ASP A 241 -15.92 18.32 -5.75
C ASP A 241 -14.99 17.15 -5.42
N PHE A 242 -14.66 16.96 -4.14
CA PHE A 242 -13.82 15.84 -3.69
C PHE A 242 -13.94 15.65 -2.17
N ASP A 243 -13.76 14.40 -1.74
CA ASP A 243 -13.51 14.07 -0.34
C ASP A 243 -12.00 13.83 -0.13
N PRO A 244 -11.33 14.53 0.83
CA PRO A 244 -9.92 14.30 1.14
C PRO A 244 -9.55 12.86 1.55
N THR A 245 -10.54 12.05 1.95
CA THR A 245 -10.38 10.64 2.34
C THR A 245 -10.37 9.70 1.12
N ARG A 246 -11.00 10.11 0.01
CA ARG A 246 -11.11 9.34 -1.24
C ARG A 246 -9.93 9.56 -2.18
N ILE A 247 -8.74 9.22 -1.73
CA ILE A 247 -7.52 9.26 -2.54
C ILE A 247 -6.87 7.88 -2.60
N LEU A 248 -6.25 7.53 -3.73
CA LEU A 248 -5.64 6.20 -3.89
C LEU A 248 -4.44 5.92 -2.97
N GLY A 249 -3.81 6.95 -2.40
CA GLY A 249 -2.71 6.83 -1.44
C GLY A 249 -1.37 6.27 -1.97
N ALA A 250 -1.38 5.66 -3.15
CA ALA A 250 -0.23 5.18 -3.92
C ALA A 250 -0.59 5.18 -5.43
N PRO A 251 0.39 5.18 -6.35
CA PRO A 251 0.10 5.00 -7.77
C PRO A 251 -0.57 3.65 -8.02
N ALA A 252 -1.56 3.62 -8.91
CA ALA A 252 -2.05 2.37 -9.47
C ALA A 252 -0.95 1.73 -10.34
N ALA A 253 -0.89 0.40 -10.41
CA ALA A 253 -0.02 -0.28 -11.37
C ALA A 253 -0.49 0.03 -12.80
N LEU A 254 0.37 -0.19 -13.80
CA LEU A 254 -0.03 -0.12 -15.21
C LEU A 254 -0.70 -1.44 -15.60
N SER A 255 -1.70 -1.40 -16.49
CA SER A 255 -2.35 -2.61 -16.99
C SER A 255 -1.36 -3.56 -17.67
N ALA A 256 -1.64 -4.87 -17.61
CA ALA A 256 -0.91 -5.88 -18.35
C ALA A 256 -1.04 -5.73 -19.88
N SER A 257 -2.08 -5.05 -20.39
CA SER A 257 -2.21 -4.66 -21.81
C SER A 257 -1.20 -3.57 -22.23
N GLY A 258 -0.61 -2.87 -21.26
CA GLY A 258 0.31 -1.75 -21.46
C GLY A 258 -0.34 -0.37 -21.44
N HIS A 259 -1.68 -0.30 -21.43
CA HIS A 259 -2.45 0.95 -21.47
C HIS A 259 -3.26 1.18 -20.20
N GLY A 260 -3.35 2.43 -19.75
CA GLY A 260 -4.11 2.78 -18.55
C GLY A 260 -3.48 2.23 -17.27
N VAL A 261 -4.33 2.00 -16.26
CA VAL A 261 -3.95 1.40 -14.98
C VAL A 261 -4.49 -0.01 -14.87
N ALA A 262 -3.93 -0.82 -13.96
CA ALA A 262 -4.51 -2.09 -13.57
C ALA A 262 -5.69 -1.82 -12.61
N GLY A 263 -6.90 -1.98 -13.09
CA GLY A 263 -8.14 -1.77 -12.36
C GLY A 263 -9.32 -1.84 -13.32
N ALA A 264 -10.54 -2.02 -12.81
CA ALA A 264 -11.74 -2.05 -13.65
C ALA A 264 -13.00 -1.78 -12.83
N LEU A 265 -14.08 -1.42 -13.53
CA LEU A 265 -15.44 -1.56 -13.04
C LEU A 265 -15.88 -3.02 -13.17
N VAL A 266 -16.38 -3.60 -12.08
CA VAL A 266 -16.96 -4.92 -12.02
C VAL A 266 -18.47 -4.78 -11.82
N GLU A 267 -19.22 -5.14 -12.86
CA GLU A 267 -20.66 -5.34 -12.79
C GLU A 267 -20.94 -6.78 -12.34
N PHE A 268 -21.71 -6.93 -11.27
CA PHE A 268 -22.06 -8.24 -10.72
C PHE A 268 -23.42 -8.72 -11.23
N ASP A 269 -23.46 -9.96 -11.70
CA ASP A 269 -24.66 -10.66 -12.20
C ASP A 269 -24.96 -11.99 -11.47
N GLY A 270 -24.24 -12.26 -10.36
CA GLY A 270 -24.23 -13.54 -9.67
C GLY A 270 -23.13 -14.50 -10.11
N SER A 271 -22.31 -14.13 -11.10
CA SER A 271 -21.06 -14.84 -11.42
C SER A 271 -19.85 -14.26 -10.67
N ASP A 272 -18.79 -15.08 -10.59
CA ASP A 272 -17.51 -14.66 -10.03
C ASP A 272 -16.69 -13.91 -11.09
N TYR A 273 -16.23 -12.70 -10.76
CA TYR A 273 -15.17 -12.01 -11.50
C TYR A 273 -13.80 -12.54 -11.06
N GLU A 274 -12.90 -12.83 -12.00
CA GLU A 274 -11.51 -13.20 -11.75
C GLU A 274 -10.59 -12.28 -12.57
N SER A 275 -9.60 -11.68 -11.91
CA SER A 275 -8.55 -10.89 -12.57
C SER A 275 -7.73 -11.73 -13.54
N SER A 276 -7.17 -11.11 -14.58
CA SER A 276 -6.43 -11.81 -15.63
C SER A 276 -5.17 -12.55 -15.15
N ASP A 277 -4.58 -12.12 -14.02
CA ASP A 277 -3.47 -12.79 -13.35
C ASP A 277 -3.88 -13.76 -12.23
N ARG A 278 -5.20 -13.88 -11.99
CA ARG A 278 -5.85 -14.71 -10.96
C ARG A 278 -5.41 -14.40 -9.52
N ARG A 279 -4.96 -13.18 -9.25
CA ARG A 279 -4.59 -12.76 -7.88
C ARG A 279 -5.76 -12.17 -7.09
N LEU A 280 -6.75 -11.63 -7.79
CA LEU A 280 -8.00 -11.13 -7.24
C LEU A 280 -9.19 -11.87 -7.85
N LYS A 281 -10.12 -12.29 -6.99
CA LYS A 281 -11.45 -12.76 -7.36
C LYS A 281 -12.50 -12.01 -6.55
N LEU A 282 -13.58 -11.57 -7.20
CA LEU A 282 -14.68 -10.79 -6.63
C LEU A 282 -16.03 -11.45 -6.96
N SER A 283 -16.99 -11.40 -6.06
CA SER A 283 -18.31 -12.04 -6.24
C SER A 283 -19.42 -11.30 -5.51
N SER A 284 -20.54 -11.05 -6.19
CA SER A 284 -21.80 -10.57 -5.61
C SER A 284 -22.97 -11.03 -6.48
N ASN A 285 -24.19 -10.98 -5.95
CA ASN A 285 -25.42 -11.26 -6.69
C ASN A 285 -25.81 -10.15 -7.66
N SER A 286 -25.47 -8.89 -7.34
CA SER A 286 -25.88 -7.71 -8.09
C SER A 286 -25.14 -6.47 -7.60
N GLY A 287 -25.02 -5.46 -8.48
CA GLY A 287 -24.42 -4.17 -8.16
C GLY A 287 -23.10 -3.98 -8.88
N GLU A 288 -22.42 -2.88 -8.55
CA GLU A 288 -21.30 -2.34 -9.29
C GLU A 288 -20.21 -1.91 -8.32
N MET A 289 -18.96 -2.25 -8.62
CA MET A 289 -17.81 -1.96 -7.76
C MET A 289 -16.56 -1.76 -8.61
N ALA A 290 -15.77 -0.74 -8.30
CA ALA A 290 -14.46 -0.57 -8.91
C ALA A 290 -13.35 -1.13 -8.03
N TYR A 291 -12.32 -1.68 -8.67
CA TYR A 291 -11.05 -1.99 -8.02
C TYR A 291 -9.88 -1.36 -8.75
N ILE A 292 -8.82 -1.07 -8.00
CA ILE A 292 -7.50 -0.68 -8.49
C ILE A 292 -6.47 -1.65 -7.92
N ASP A 293 -5.59 -2.18 -8.76
CA ASP A 293 -4.40 -2.91 -8.35
C ASP A 293 -3.20 -1.96 -8.32
N HIS A 294 -2.53 -1.84 -7.17
CA HIS A 294 -1.30 -1.05 -7.02
C HIS A 294 -0.02 -1.84 -7.32
N GLY A 295 -0.13 -3.17 -7.46
CA GLY A 295 0.97 -4.08 -7.69
C GLY A 295 1.60 -4.64 -6.41
N ALA A 296 2.54 -5.57 -6.60
CA ALA A 296 3.28 -6.20 -5.51
C ALA A 296 4.21 -5.22 -4.78
N ASN A 297 4.23 -5.32 -3.45
CA ASN A 297 5.07 -4.51 -2.56
C ASN A 297 4.80 -3.00 -2.56
N VAL A 298 3.64 -2.58 -3.07
CA VAL A 298 3.12 -1.23 -2.87
C VAL A 298 2.23 -1.22 -1.64
N ILE A 299 2.28 -0.13 -0.86
CA ILE A 299 1.43 0.11 0.29
C ILE A 299 0.87 1.52 0.14
N PRO A 300 -0.45 1.69 -0.03
CA PRO A 300 -1.11 3.00 0.02
C PRO A 300 -0.75 3.76 1.31
N THR A 301 -0.16 4.96 1.16
CA THR A 301 0.38 5.75 2.28
C THR A 301 -0.49 6.95 2.66
N PHE A 302 -1.43 7.36 1.80
CA PHE A 302 -2.36 8.47 2.04
C PHE A 302 -1.67 9.78 2.47
N ASN A 303 -0.51 10.05 1.86
CA ASN A 303 0.37 11.19 2.19
C ASN A 303 0.90 11.20 3.65
N LYS A 304 0.98 10.03 4.30
CA LYS A 304 1.66 9.81 5.58
C LYS A 304 3.03 9.16 5.35
N ALA A 305 3.81 9.00 6.42
CA ALA A 305 5.00 8.13 6.37
C ALA A 305 4.56 6.70 6.04
N ALA A 306 5.30 6.03 5.14
CA ALA A 306 5.00 4.64 4.78
C ALA A 306 5.03 3.77 6.05
N PRO A 307 3.95 3.01 6.34
CA PRO A 307 3.97 2.09 7.45
C PRO A 307 4.91 0.94 7.12
N LEU A 308 5.65 0.47 8.12
CA LEU A 308 6.46 -0.73 7.98
C LEU A 308 5.51 -1.93 7.94
N ILE A 309 5.29 -2.49 6.74
CA ILE A 309 4.47 -3.70 6.51
C ILE A 309 5.23 -4.62 5.56
N GLN A 310 5.41 -5.89 5.95
CA GLN A 310 5.90 -6.91 5.03
C GLN A 310 4.72 -7.36 4.18
N THR A 311 4.66 -6.86 2.96
CA THR A 311 3.64 -7.21 1.97
C THR A 311 3.85 -8.64 1.45
N CYS A 312 2.74 -9.35 1.28
CA CYS A 312 2.70 -10.73 0.85
C CYS A 312 1.73 -10.96 -0.32
N SER A 313 1.19 -9.90 -0.91
CA SER A 313 0.32 -9.92 -2.09
C SER A 313 0.53 -8.63 -2.89
N HIS A 314 -0.28 -8.44 -3.93
CA HIS A 314 -0.61 -7.09 -4.42
C HIS A 314 -1.51 -6.38 -3.40
N SER A 315 -1.51 -5.04 -3.38
CA SER A 315 -2.51 -4.27 -2.64
C SER A 315 -3.58 -3.74 -3.58
N TYR A 316 -4.84 -3.96 -3.23
CA TYR A 316 -6.01 -3.55 -4.02
C TYR A 316 -6.78 -2.45 -3.31
N TYR A 317 -7.22 -1.42 -4.03
CA TYR A 317 -8.11 -0.37 -3.50
C TYR A 317 -9.51 -0.55 -4.08
N PHE A 318 -10.50 -0.59 -3.19
CA PHE A 318 -11.89 -0.91 -3.51
C PHE A 318 -12.79 0.30 -3.24
N PHE A 319 -13.68 0.63 -4.19
CA PHE A 319 -14.66 1.69 -4.05
C PHE A 319 -15.94 1.43 -4.85
N ILE A 320 -17.04 2.08 -4.46
CA ILE A 320 -18.25 2.18 -5.29
C ILE A 320 -18.13 3.43 -6.16
N PRO A 321 -18.17 3.31 -7.51
CA PRO A 321 -18.13 4.46 -8.42
C PRO A 321 -19.22 5.50 -8.13
N LYS A 322 -18.97 6.75 -8.52
CA LYS A 322 -20.04 7.76 -8.48
C LYS A 322 -21.19 7.35 -9.43
N ASP A 323 -22.41 7.46 -8.91
CA ASP A 323 -23.69 7.08 -9.54
C ASP A 323 -23.92 5.58 -9.80
N ALA A 324 -23.04 4.70 -9.30
CA ALA A 324 -23.19 3.24 -9.40
C ALA A 324 -24.07 2.62 -8.31
N ASN A 325 -24.65 1.44 -8.59
CA ASN A 325 -25.49 0.71 -7.66
C ASN A 325 -24.65 -0.16 -6.72
N ALA A 326 -24.49 0.26 -5.46
CA ALA A 326 -23.74 -0.52 -4.48
C ALA A 326 -24.28 -1.96 -4.32
N PRO A 327 -23.40 -2.99 -4.28
CA PRO A 327 -23.77 -4.35 -3.91
C PRO A 327 -24.13 -4.45 -2.43
N VAL A 328 -24.94 -5.46 -2.06
CA VAL A 328 -25.38 -5.70 -0.66
C VAL A 328 -24.39 -6.60 0.11
N GLU A 329 -23.64 -7.42 -0.60
CA GLU A 329 -22.61 -8.30 -0.07
C GLU A 329 -21.50 -8.44 -1.13
N ILE A 330 -20.24 -8.54 -0.71
CA ILE A 330 -19.09 -8.74 -1.61
C ILE A 330 -18.19 -9.82 -1.04
N GLY A 331 -18.12 -10.95 -1.73
CA GLY A 331 -17.01 -11.90 -1.56
C GLY A 331 -15.79 -11.38 -2.30
N ALA A 332 -14.64 -11.34 -1.61
CA ALA A 332 -13.36 -11.01 -2.21
C ALA A 332 -12.30 -12.04 -1.79
N GLN A 333 -11.48 -12.51 -2.72
CA GLN A 333 -10.39 -13.46 -2.48
C GLN A 333 -9.09 -12.89 -3.07
N ILE A 334 -8.08 -12.76 -2.23
CA ILE A 334 -6.76 -12.21 -2.58
C ILE A 334 -5.71 -13.33 -2.45
N ALA A 335 -4.92 -13.54 -3.50
CA ALA A 335 -3.81 -14.48 -3.50
C ALA A 335 -2.56 -13.89 -2.82
N TYR A 336 -1.83 -14.73 -2.09
CA TYR A 336 -0.54 -14.39 -1.49
C TYR A 336 0.63 -15.10 -2.19
N ASN A 337 1.79 -14.44 -2.12
CA ASN A 337 3.04 -14.85 -2.73
C ASN A 337 3.64 -16.06 -2.00
N GLU A 338 4.23 -16.98 -2.77
CA GLU A 338 4.92 -18.19 -2.27
C GLU A 338 5.98 -17.87 -1.20
N THR A 339 6.62 -16.70 -1.29
CA THR A 339 7.63 -16.21 -0.32
C THR A 339 7.10 -16.05 1.10
N CYS A 340 5.78 -15.85 1.26
CA CYS A 340 5.13 -15.76 2.57
C CYS A 340 4.35 -17.02 2.95
N GLN A 341 4.19 -17.99 2.03
CA GLN A 341 3.32 -19.16 2.20
C GLN A 341 3.59 -19.90 3.51
N GLN A 342 4.86 -20.29 3.76
CA GLN A 342 5.23 -21.04 4.96
C GLN A 342 4.81 -20.33 6.26
N THR A 343 4.80 -18.99 6.28
CA THR A 343 4.46 -18.23 7.49
C THR A 343 2.96 -17.95 7.57
N ILE A 344 2.28 -17.69 6.46
CA ILE A 344 0.82 -17.53 6.40
C ILE A 344 0.12 -18.83 6.80
N GLU A 345 0.58 -19.97 6.31
CA GLU A 345 0.03 -21.30 6.63
C GLU A 345 0.33 -21.79 8.05
N ALA A 346 1.23 -21.13 8.77
CA ALA A 346 1.66 -21.56 10.11
C ALA A 346 0.79 -20.96 11.23
N SER A 347 0.99 -21.47 12.45
CA SER A 347 0.50 -20.82 13.67
C SER A 347 1.38 -19.58 13.96
N PRO A 348 0.82 -18.42 14.33
CA PRO A 348 -0.55 -18.19 14.79
C PRO A 348 -1.56 -17.72 13.71
N PHE A 349 -1.22 -17.79 12.42
CA PHE A 349 -2.00 -17.31 11.28
C PHE A 349 -2.97 -18.41 10.77
N CYS A 350 -2.97 -18.81 9.50
CA CYS A 350 -4.00 -19.71 8.95
C CYS A 350 -4.03 -21.13 9.55
N ALA A 351 -3.07 -21.52 10.39
CA ALA A 351 -3.18 -22.75 11.20
C ALA A 351 -4.05 -22.59 12.47
N THR A 352 -4.54 -21.38 12.79
CA THR A 352 -5.54 -21.15 13.84
C THR A 352 -6.96 -21.18 13.26
N SER A 353 -7.97 -21.30 14.12
CA SER A 353 -9.37 -21.06 13.77
C SER A 353 -9.86 -19.65 14.15
N ASN A 354 -8.98 -18.79 14.67
CA ASN A 354 -9.30 -17.40 15.02
C ASN A 354 -9.05 -16.47 13.83
N GLN A 355 -10.13 -16.06 13.15
CA GLN A 355 -10.03 -15.19 11.95
C GLN A 355 -9.38 -13.82 12.22
N ALA A 356 -9.42 -13.32 13.48
CA ALA A 356 -8.74 -12.09 13.87
C ALA A 356 -7.20 -12.17 13.78
N ASN A 357 -6.64 -13.37 13.56
CA ASN A 357 -5.21 -13.56 13.29
C ASN A 357 -4.90 -13.70 11.79
N TYR A 358 -5.88 -13.73 10.88
CA TYR A 358 -5.60 -13.95 9.46
C TYR A 358 -5.00 -12.67 8.85
N PRO A 359 -3.85 -12.76 8.13
CA PRO A 359 -3.04 -11.60 7.77
C PRO A 359 -3.56 -10.80 6.56
N LEU A 360 -4.89 -10.75 6.40
CA LEU A 360 -5.56 -9.84 5.47
C LEU A 360 -5.78 -8.51 6.18
N LEU A 361 -5.07 -7.49 5.73
CA LEU A 361 -5.05 -6.13 6.27
C LEU A 361 -5.96 -5.20 5.46
N TRP A 362 -6.52 -4.21 6.15
CA TRP A 362 -7.23 -3.06 5.57
C TRP A 362 -6.80 -1.75 6.24
N PHE A 363 -7.22 -0.62 5.69
CA PHE A 363 -6.95 0.72 6.23
C PHE A 363 -8.16 1.65 6.05
N ASP A 364 -8.46 2.50 7.02
CA ASP A 364 -9.48 3.55 6.91
C ASP A 364 -8.81 4.92 6.65
N PRO A 365 -8.90 5.50 5.44
CA PRO A 365 -8.35 6.83 5.16
C PRO A 365 -8.98 7.96 5.98
N ALA A 366 -10.26 7.85 6.36
CA ALA A 366 -10.96 8.82 7.19
C ALA A 366 -10.50 8.80 8.66
N LEU A 367 -9.96 7.67 9.12
CA LEU A 367 -9.35 7.52 10.44
C LEU A 367 -7.81 7.49 10.44
N SER A 368 -7.16 7.79 9.31
CA SER A 368 -5.69 7.76 9.10
C SER A 368 -4.82 8.57 10.08
N ASP A 369 -5.39 9.54 10.80
CA ASP A 369 -4.69 10.28 11.88
C ASP A 369 -4.72 9.57 13.25
N LYS A 370 -5.49 8.48 13.38
CA LYS A 370 -5.85 7.83 14.66
C LYS A 370 -5.67 6.31 14.64
N VAL A 371 -5.76 5.69 13.48
CA VAL A 371 -5.75 4.23 13.27
C VAL A 371 -4.78 3.91 12.13
N GLY A 372 -4.04 2.82 12.29
CA GLY A 372 -3.14 2.28 11.27
C GLY A 372 -3.84 1.25 10.39
N TRP A 373 -3.06 0.34 9.80
CA TRP A 373 -3.60 -0.85 9.15
C TRP A 373 -4.05 -1.88 10.22
N ASP A 374 -5.20 -2.52 10.00
CA ASP A 374 -5.79 -3.51 10.91
C ASP A 374 -6.15 -4.81 10.17
N PHE A 375 -6.30 -5.92 10.88
CA PHE A 375 -6.72 -7.19 10.28
C PHE A 375 -8.24 -7.20 10.07
N VAL A 376 -8.68 -7.54 8.86
CA VAL A 376 -10.12 -7.58 8.48
C VAL A 376 -10.93 -8.48 9.43
N GLY A 377 -10.39 -9.66 9.76
CA GLY A 377 -11.08 -10.60 10.66
C GLY A 377 -11.15 -10.17 12.14
N ALA A 378 -10.52 -9.06 12.52
CA ALA A 378 -10.61 -8.50 13.87
C ALA A 378 -11.82 -7.58 14.06
N GLY A 379 -12.38 -7.04 12.98
CA GLY A 379 -13.61 -6.22 12.97
C GLY A 379 -14.88 -7.03 12.67
N ASP A 380 -14.94 -8.28 13.13
CA ASP A 380 -16.08 -9.21 12.96
C ASP A 380 -16.47 -9.58 11.51
N VAL A 381 -15.76 -9.09 10.50
CA VAL A 381 -15.92 -9.51 9.09
C VAL A 381 -15.56 -11.00 8.95
N PRO A 382 -16.38 -11.83 8.28
CA PRO A 382 -16.02 -13.22 7.96
C PRO A 382 -14.78 -13.29 7.07
N VAL A 383 -13.72 -13.96 7.55
CA VAL A 383 -12.48 -14.20 6.78
C VAL A 383 -12.09 -15.68 6.85
N SER A 384 -11.59 -16.24 5.75
CA SER A 384 -11.16 -17.63 5.64
C SER A 384 -9.88 -17.76 4.82
N CYS A 385 -8.95 -18.63 5.24
CA CYS A 385 -7.78 -18.97 4.43
C CYS A 385 -8.07 -20.17 3.53
N ASP A 386 -7.70 -20.09 2.25
CA ASP A 386 -7.67 -21.20 1.31
C ASP A 386 -6.22 -21.56 0.99
N LEU A 387 -5.74 -22.63 1.63
CA LEU A 387 -4.36 -23.12 1.50
C LEU A 387 -4.14 -23.96 0.23
N ALA A 388 -5.21 -24.33 -0.49
CA ALA A 388 -5.08 -25.04 -1.76
C ALA A 388 -4.80 -24.06 -2.91
N ASN A 389 -5.30 -22.83 -2.80
CA ASN A 389 -5.17 -21.77 -3.80
C ASN A 389 -4.30 -20.60 -3.34
N ASN A 390 -3.49 -20.77 -2.29
CA ASN A 390 -2.62 -19.74 -1.69
C ASN A 390 -3.33 -18.38 -1.53
N SER A 391 -4.52 -18.35 -0.92
CA SER A 391 -5.32 -17.12 -0.82
C SER A 391 -6.03 -16.95 0.52
N ILE A 392 -6.48 -15.73 0.79
CA ILE A 392 -7.38 -15.40 1.90
C ILE A 392 -8.61 -14.70 1.32
N SER A 393 -9.79 -15.15 1.76
CA SER A 393 -11.08 -14.64 1.33
C SER A 393 -11.79 -13.91 2.47
N MET A 394 -12.53 -12.86 2.14
CA MET A 394 -13.43 -12.13 3.04
C MET A 394 -14.82 -11.97 2.43
N THR A 395 -15.82 -11.76 3.27
CA THR A 395 -17.19 -11.38 2.86
C THR A 395 -17.58 -10.07 3.51
N LEU A 396 -17.59 -8.98 2.74
CA LEU A 396 -18.04 -7.66 3.20
C LEU A 396 -19.57 -7.55 3.07
N SER A 397 -20.20 -6.91 4.04
CA SER A 397 -21.63 -6.55 4.04
C SER A 397 -21.80 -5.20 4.76
N ASP A 398 -23.00 -4.84 5.21
CA ASP A 398 -23.22 -3.69 6.10
C ASP A 398 -22.83 -3.94 7.57
N ASP A 399 -22.49 -5.19 7.95
CA ASP A 399 -22.05 -5.56 9.30
C ASP A 399 -20.50 -5.67 9.38
N GLY A 400 -19.93 -5.28 10.52
CA GLY A 400 -18.48 -5.35 10.78
C GLY A 400 -17.70 -4.08 10.41
N GLU A 401 -16.37 -4.15 10.52
CA GLU A 401 -15.40 -3.13 10.09
C GLU A 401 -14.23 -3.83 9.37
N PRO A 402 -13.97 -3.60 8.07
CA PRO A 402 -14.67 -2.68 7.18
C PRO A 402 -16.03 -3.22 6.71
N ASN A 403 -16.91 -2.32 6.33
CA ASN A 403 -18.24 -2.62 5.80
C ASN A 403 -18.54 -1.79 4.53
N ILE A 404 -19.60 -2.15 3.80
CA ILE A 404 -19.96 -1.53 2.53
C ILE A 404 -20.39 -0.06 2.72
N THR A 405 -21.34 0.20 3.62
CA THR A 405 -21.97 1.53 3.79
C THR A 405 -21.02 2.62 4.32
N ASP A 406 -20.17 2.32 5.30
CA ASP A 406 -19.32 3.32 5.97
C ASP A 406 -17.88 3.38 5.41
N HIS A 407 -17.37 2.30 4.80
CA HIS A 407 -15.93 2.18 4.46
C HIS A 407 -15.63 1.88 2.99
N LEU A 408 -16.55 1.26 2.23
CA LEU A 408 -16.30 0.88 0.82
C LEU A 408 -16.43 2.04 -0.17
N ASP A 409 -16.31 3.26 0.32
CA ASP A 409 -16.11 4.48 -0.45
C ASP A 409 -14.61 4.83 -0.45
N GLY A 410 -13.75 3.82 -0.64
CA GLY A 410 -12.30 3.97 -0.75
C GLY A 410 -11.45 3.31 0.34
N VAL A 411 -11.36 1.98 0.34
CA VAL A 411 -10.54 1.21 1.29
C VAL A 411 -9.52 0.34 0.55
N PRO A 412 -8.23 0.37 0.93
CA PRO A 412 -7.25 -0.58 0.43
C PRO A 412 -7.22 -1.87 1.26
N PHE A 413 -6.88 -2.96 0.60
CA PHE A 413 -6.67 -4.29 1.18
C PHE A 413 -5.35 -4.88 0.69
N LEU A 414 -4.64 -5.59 1.56
CA LEU A 414 -3.48 -6.40 1.18
C LEU A 414 -3.28 -7.55 2.18
N ILE A 415 -2.63 -8.62 1.75
CA ILE A 415 -2.13 -9.65 2.67
C ILE A 415 -0.72 -9.27 3.08
N GLY A 416 -0.44 -9.25 4.38
CA GLY A 416 0.86 -8.85 4.90
C GLY A 416 0.93 -8.77 6.42
N PHE A 417 2.07 -8.31 6.92
CA PHE A 417 2.39 -8.31 8.34
C PHE A 417 2.91 -6.92 8.77
N PRO A 418 2.19 -6.18 9.62
CA PRO A 418 2.70 -4.91 10.14
C PRO A 418 3.90 -5.18 11.05
N TYR A 419 4.93 -4.34 10.95
CA TYR A 419 6.08 -4.43 11.84
C TYR A 419 5.66 -3.88 13.20
N ILE A 420 5.88 -4.66 14.26
CA ILE A 420 5.72 -4.20 15.63
C ILE A 420 6.95 -3.33 15.95
N SER A 421 6.76 -2.01 15.99
CA SER A 421 7.86 -1.06 16.28
C SER A 421 8.21 -1.05 17.77
N GLY A 422 8.89 -2.09 18.26
CA GLY A 422 9.72 -2.08 19.49
C GLY A 422 9.07 -1.80 20.86
N GLU A 423 7.80 -1.39 20.95
CA GLU A 423 7.28 -0.79 22.19
C GLU A 423 7.16 -1.75 23.39
N THR A 424 7.13 -3.05 23.16
CA THR A 424 7.33 -4.07 24.20
C THR A 424 8.44 -5.05 23.84
N LEU A 425 9.68 -4.54 23.75
CA LEU A 425 10.80 -5.39 24.11
C LEU A 425 10.64 -5.78 25.61
N PRO A 426 10.73 -7.07 25.97
CA PRO A 426 10.64 -7.54 27.33
C PRO A 426 11.76 -6.97 28.19
N THR A 427 11.56 -7.02 29.51
CA THR A 427 12.55 -6.63 30.51
C THR A 427 13.90 -7.28 30.24
N VAL A 428 14.99 -6.52 30.39
CA VAL A 428 16.34 -7.04 30.16
C VAL A 428 16.76 -7.92 31.34
N ASP A 429 16.81 -9.22 31.13
CA ASP A 429 17.30 -10.16 32.13
C ASP A 429 18.82 -9.99 32.31
N ILE A 430 19.25 -9.64 33.53
CA ILE A 430 20.67 -9.50 33.87
C ILE A 430 21.10 -10.50 34.93
N SER A 431 22.26 -11.14 34.72
CA SER A 431 22.84 -12.11 35.64
C SER A 431 24.35 -11.90 35.82
N TYR A 432 24.88 -12.21 37.00
CA TYR A 432 26.32 -12.08 37.32
C TYR A 432 26.89 -13.43 37.74
N VAL A 433 27.84 -13.94 36.96
CA VAL A 433 28.51 -15.23 37.22
C VAL A 433 30.00 -15.10 36.85
N SER A 434 30.88 -15.59 37.73
CA SER A 434 32.34 -15.66 37.49
C SER A 434 32.97 -14.35 36.99
N HIS A 435 32.59 -13.22 37.60
CA HIS A 435 33.06 -11.87 37.24
C HIS A 435 32.71 -11.43 35.80
N LYS A 436 31.54 -11.85 35.33
CA LYS A 436 30.91 -11.40 34.09
C LYS A 436 29.45 -11.04 34.36
N VAL A 437 28.95 -9.99 33.72
CA VAL A 437 27.51 -9.70 33.66
C VAL A 437 27.00 -10.14 32.29
N THR A 438 25.92 -10.89 32.25
CA THR A 438 25.24 -11.29 31.03
C THR A 438 23.89 -10.60 30.97
N LEU A 439 23.67 -9.79 29.94
CA LEU A 439 22.39 -9.21 29.57
C LEU A 439 21.75 -10.13 28.53
N SER A 440 20.49 -10.50 28.72
CA SER A 440 19.69 -11.23 27.74
C SER A 440 18.33 -10.58 27.58
N TRP A 441 17.81 -10.56 26.36
CA TRP A 441 16.46 -10.12 26.05
C TRP A 441 15.97 -10.87 24.81
N LYS A 442 14.67 -10.82 24.55
CA LYS A 442 14.02 -11.43 23.38
C LYS A 442 13.33 -10.32 22.58
N THR A 443 13.11 -10.48 21.29
CA THR A 443 12.20 -9.62 20.50
C THR A 443 10.92 -10.40 20.17
N GLU A 444 9.78 -9.69 20.08
CA GLU A 444 8.49 -10.27 19.67
C GLU A 444 8.01 -9.52 18.42
N GLY A 445 8.47 -9.98 17.27
CA GLY A 445 8.52 -9.16 16.05
C GLY A 445 9.67 -8.14 16.12
N GLU A 446 10.34 -7.92 14.98
CA GLU A 446 11.53 -7.08 14.89
C GLU A 446 11.70 -6.51 13.49
N ASP A 447 12.02 -5.22 13.40
CA ASP A 447 12.55 -4.65 12.16
C ASP A 447 13.99 -5.15 11.94
N PRO A 448 14.29 -5.91 10.86
CA PRO A 448 15.62 -6.47 10.64
C PRO A 448 16.70 -5.41 10.36
N GLU A 449 16.32 -4.14 10.21
CA GLU A 449 17.23 -3.03 9.92
C GLU A 449 17.72 -2.27 11.18
N ILE A 450 17.35 -2.71 12.38
CA ILE A 450 17.76 -2.11 13.67
C ILE A 450 18.99 -2.78 14.31
N ASP A 451 19.66 -2.02 15.18
CA ASP A 451 20.77 -2.48 16.02
C ASP A 451 20.45 -2.34 17.52
N PHE A 452 21.12 -3.13 18.36
CA PHE A 452 20.98 -3.10 19.81
C PHE A 452 22.32 -2.79 20.50
N LEU A 453 22.41 -1.61 21.09
CA LEU A 453 23.56 -1.14 21.86
C LEU A 453 23.33 -1.37 23.37
N ALA A 454 24.11 -2.25 23.99
CA ALA A 454 24.15 -2.38 25.44
C ALA A 454 25.05 -1.30 26.08
N GLU A 455 24.57 -0.68 27.14
CA GLU A 455 25.25 0.39 27.87
C GLU A 455 25.28 0.10 29.37
N ARG A 456 26.34 0.54 30.05
CA ARG A 456 26.57 0.37 31.49
C ARG A 456 26.87 1.71 32.17
N SER A 457 26.39 1.87 33.40
CA SER A 457 26.72 2.98 34.31
C SER A 457 26.95 2.48 35.74
N LYS A 458 27.61 3.29 36.59
CA LYS A 458 27.67 3.11 38.05
C LYS A 458 26.60 3.91 38.81
N ASP A 459 25.87 4.76 38.11
CA ASP A 459 24.80 5.63 38.61
C ASP A 459 23.55 5.46 37.73
N PRO A 460 22.32 5.39 38.29
CA PRO A 460 21.10 5.15 37.51
C PRO A 460 20.80 6.25 36.46
N SER A 461 21.39 7.44 36.57
CA SER A 461 21.24 8.54 35.61
C SER A 461 22.31 8.57 34.51
N GLY A 462 23.41 7.83 34.68
CA GLY A 462 24.60 7.90 33.83
C GLY A 462 25.78 8.60 34.52
N PRO A 463 26.91 8.84 33.82
CA PRO A 463 27.13 8.66 32.39
C PRO A 463 27.19 7.18 31.97
N TRP A 464 26.68 6.92 30.77
CA TRP A 464 26.60 5.59 30.17
C TRP A 464 27.84 5.30 29.32
N THR A 465 28.32 4.07 29.36
CA THR A 465 29.46 3.57 28.58
C THR A 465 29.04 2.33 27.81
N ASP A 466 29.38 2.28 26.53
CA ASP A 466 29.04 1.16 25.64
C ASP A 466 29.72 -0.14 26.09
N VAL A 467 28.95 -1.24 26.10
CA VAL A 467 29.38 -2.59 26.46
C VAL A 467 29.54 -3.47 25.21
N GLY A 468 28.64 -3.28 24.22
CA GLY A 468 28.65 -4.00 22.94
C GLY A 468 27.45 -3.64 22.08
N ASN A 469 27.55 -3.89 20.78
CA ASN A 469 26.46 -3.74 19.81
C ASN A 469 26.17 -5.10 19.15
N LEU A 470 24.90 -5.41 18.92
CA LEU A 470 24.43 -6.54 18.12
C LEU A 470 23.53 -6.04 16.98
N LYS A 471 23.75 -6.59 15.78
CA LYS A 471 22.80 -6.46 14.68
C LYS A 471 21.48 -7.16 15.01
N GLY A 472 20.37 -6.56 14.59
CA GLY A 472 19.09 -7.25 14.47
C GLY A 472 19.21 -8.53 13.64
N LYS A 473 18.39 -9.52 14.01
CA LYS A 473 18.33 -10.86 13.40
C LYS A 473 16.95 -11.52 13.53
N GLY A 474 16.00 -10.82 14.15
CA GLY A 474 14.58 -11.14 14.07
C GLY A 474 13.98 -10.66 12.75
N THR A 475 12.68 -10.85 12.60
CA THR A 475 11.86 -10.24 11.54
C THR A 475 10.50 -9.88 12.15
N PRO A 476 9.58 -9.18 11.44
CA PRO A 476 8.23 -8.92 11.94
C PRO A 476 7.47 -10.20 12.32
N MET A 477 7.95 -11.33 11.83
CA MET A 477 7.35 -12.66 11.95
C MET A 477 8.14 -13.62 12.84
N LYS A 478 9.32 -13.22 13.32
CA LYS A 478 10.27 -14.13 13.96
C LYS A 478 10.96 -13.47 15.14
N ASP A 479 10.58 -13.94 16.32
CA ASP A 479 11.24 -13.69 17.59
C ASP A 479 12.75 -13.97 17.51
N ALA A 480 13.57 -13.14 18.16
CA ALA A 480 15.00 -13.36 18.28
C ALA A 480 15.50 -13.17 19.72
N ASP A 481 16.26 -14.16 20.22
CA ASP A 481 16.92 -14.09 21.53
C ASP A 481 18.29 -13.44 21.42
N TYR A 482 18.58 -12.43 22.24
CA TYR A 482 19.84 -11.69 22.25
C TYR A 482 20.60 -11.90 23.55
N GLN A 483 21.93 -11.80 23.46
CA GLN A 483 22.80 -11.90 24.62
C GLN A 483 24.09 -11.09 24.42
N ILE A 484 24.39 -10.22 25.39
CA ILE A 484 25.66 -9.49 25.49
C ILE A 484 26.32 -9.84 26.82
N ILE A 485 27.63 -10.10 26.80
CA ILE A 485 28.41 -10.46 28.00
C ILE A 485 29.44 -9.37 28.27
N ASP A 486 29.24 -8.62 29.34
CA ASP A 486 30.27 -7.75 29.91
C ASP A 486 31.25 -8.58 30.75
N SER A 487 32.54 -8.38 30.51
CA SER A 487 33.62 -9.01 31.28
C SER A 487 34.80 -8.07 31.52
N THR A 488 34.62 -6.75 31.32
CA THR A 488 35.73 -5.79 31.28
C THR A 488 35.45 -4.54 32.11
N GLY A 489 36.40 -4.16 32.97
CA GLY A 489 36.27 -2.97 33.83
C GLY A 489 35.18 -3.09 34.89
N LEU A 490 34.84 -4.31 35.31
CA LEU A 490 33.98 -4.57 36.45
C LEU A 490 34.79 -4.50 37.73
N GLU A 491 34.29 -3.76 38.72
CA GLU A 491 34.82 -3.74 40.09
C GLU A 491 34.02 -4.72 40.96
N TYR A 492 34.65 -5.29 41.97
CA TYR A 492 33.97 -6.15 42.95
C TYR A 492 33.09 -5.34 43.91
N GLU A 493 32.07 -5.99 44.47
CA GLU A 493 31.08 -5.40 45.40
C GLU A 493 30.38 -4.12 44.91
N THR A 494 30.43 -3.84 43.61
CA THR A 494 29.94 -2.60 42.99
C THR A 494 28.60 -2.85 42.32
N THR A 495 27.65 -1.93 42.50
CA THR A 495 26.39 -1.93 41.76
C THR A 495 26.59 -1.28 40.40
N TYR A 496 26.16 -1.96 39.34
CA TYR A 496 26.13 -1.43 37.98
C TYR A 496 24.68 -1.42 37.47
N TYR A 497 24.37 -0.41 36.67
CA TYR A 497 23.12 -0.26 35.94
C TYR A 497 23.38 -0.55 34.46
N TYR A 498 22.50 -1.33 33.84
CA TYR A 498 22.60 -1.74 32.44
C TYR A 498 21.30 -1.41 31.71
N ARG A 499 21.40 -1.02 30.44
CA ARG A 499 20.25 -0.79 29.57
C ARG A 499 20.58 -1.16 28.12
N ILE A 500 19.56 -1.32 27.30
CA ILE A 500 19.69 -1.47 25.84
C ILE A 500 19.12 -0.21 25.16
N SER A 501 19.89 0.37 24.24
CA SER A 501 19.43 1.38 23.29
C SER A 501 19.20 0.72 21.93
N VAL A 502 18.05 0.96 21.31
CA VAL A 502 17.76 0.55 19.93
C VAL A 502 18.23 1.64 18.98
N LEU A 503 18.97 1.28 17.94
CA LEU A 503 19.47 2.19 16.92
C LEU A 503 18.82 1.93 15.56
N ASN A 504 18.54 2.99 14.80
CA ASN A 504 18.15 2.88 13.39
C ASN A 504 19.38 2.71 12.47
N GLN A 505 19.14 2.58 11.16
CA GLN A 505 20.19 2.50 10.13
C GLN A 505 21.23 3.64 10.15
N ASN A 506 20.86 4.83 10.66
CA ASN A 506 21.74 5.99 10.79
C ASN A 506 22.58 5.97 12.09
N ASN A 507 22.47 4.92 12.91
CA ASN A 507 22.99 4.80 14.28
C ASN A 507 22.39 5.81 15.27
N GLU A 508 21.19 6.33 15.02
CA GLU A 508 20.47 7.22 15.93
C GLU A 508 19.68 6.38 16.94
N ARG A 509 19.75 6.74 18.23
CA ARG A 509 18.95 6.07 19.28
C ARG A 509 17.47 6.39 19.08
N VAL A 510 16.67 5.42 18.64
CA VAL A 510 15.22 5.55 18.46
C VAL A 510 14.44 5.13 19.70
N GLN A 511 15.00 4.24 20.54
CA GLN A 511 14.38 3.79 21.78
C GLN A 511 15.46 3.48 22.83
N ILE A 512 15.12 3.61 24.12
CA ILE A 512 15.99 3.23 25.23
C ILE A 512 15.14 2.44 26.23
N LEU A 513 15.54 1.20 26.54
CA LEU A 513 14.84 0.36 27.51
C LEU A 513 15.13 0.79 28.95
N PRO A 514 14.23 0.47 29.90
CA PRO A 514 14.48 0.68 31.33
C PRO A 514 15.81 0.08 31.77
N ALA A 515 16.48 0.76 32.71
CA ALA A 515 17.77 0.31 33.22
C ALA A 515 17.61 -0.66 34.39
N GLU A 516 18.23 -1.82 34.29
CA GLU A 516 18.25 -2.85 35.33
C GLU A 516 19.57 -2.83 36.12
N SER A 517 19.51 -3.19 37.40
CA SER A 517 20.67 -3.05 38.32
C SER A 517 21.15 -4.38 38.90
N ILE A 518 22.46 -4.60 38.90
CA ILE A 518 23.08 -5.80 39.48
C ILE A 518 24.32 -5.45 40.28
N LYS A 519 24.47 -6.09 41.45
CA LYS A 519 25.64 -5.96 42.30
C LYS A 519 26.63 -7.09 42.02
N THR A 520 27.87 -6.74 41.72
CA THR A 520 28.95 -7.72 41.56
C THR A 520 29.29 -8.38 42.89
N GLY A 521 29.65 -9.65 42.85
CA GLY A 521 30.11 -10.41 44.03
C GLY A 521 31.44 -9.91 44.62
N PRO A 522 31.86 -10.47 45.75
CA PRO A 522 33.13 -10.12 46.40
C PRO A 522 34.34 -10.53 45.57
N ALA A 523 35.47 -9.87 45.82
CA ALA A 523 36.76 -10.26 45.24
C ALA A 523 37.11 -11.71 45.66
N PRO A 524 37.74 -12.51 44.79
CA PRO A 524 38.21 -13.84 45.16
C PRO A 524 39.22 -13.71 46.30
N THR A 525 38.91 -14.30 47.45
CA THR A 525 39.84 -14.36 48.57
C THR A 525 41.07 -15.14 48.15
N SER A 526 42.24 -14.54 48.38
CA SER A 526 43.51 -15.21 48.12
C SER A 526 43.54 -16.55 48.85
N PRO A 527 43.90 -17.68 48.20
CA PRO A 527 43.96 -18.96 48.88
C PRO A 527 44.92 -18.86 50.08
N PRO A 528 44.61 -19.50 51.22
CA PRO A 528 45.39 -19.32 52.44
C PRO A 528 46.85 -19.73 52.20
N THR A 529 47.77 -18.79 52.47
CA THR A 529 49.20 -19.03 52.37
C THR A 529 49.57 -20.22 53.25
N LEU A 530 49.99 -21.33 52.63
CA LEU A 530 50.43 -22.52 53.35
C LEU A 530 51.76 -22.23 54.06
N THR A 531 51.67 -21.83 55.33
CA THR A 531 52.83 -21.72 56.21
C THR A 531 53.46 -23.10 56.40
N PRO A 532 54.71 -23.34 55.98
CA PRO A 532 55.34 -24.65 56.10
C PRO A 532 55.62 -24.98 57.58
N THR A 533 54.77 -25.84 58.17
CA THR A 533 54.98 -26.33 59.53
C THR A 533 56.06 -27.40 59.52
N HIS A 534 57.25 -27.09 60.02
CA HIS A 534 58.31 -28.07 60.26
C HIS A 534 57.87 -29.06 61.36
N THR A 535 57.41 -30.24 60.98
CA THR A 535 57.18 -31.35 61.93
C THR A 535 58.49 -32.10 62.19
N PRO A 536 58.96 -32.21 63.44
CA PRO A 536 60.17 -32.97 63.75
C PRO A 536 59.95 -34.48 63.57
N THR A 537 60.84 -35.12 62.82
CA THR A 537 60.81 -36.56 62.54
C THR A 537 61.00 -37.38 63.81
N LYS A 538 60.05 -38.25 64.14
CA LYS A 538 60.20 -39.24 65.23
C LYS A 538 60.48 -40.63 64.64
N THR A 539 61.71 -41.10 64.80
CA THR A 539 62.18 -42.40 64.32
C THR A 539 61.49 -43.54 65.06
N LEU A 540 61.00 -44.54 64.32
CA LEU A 540 60.57 -45.83 64.86
C LEU A 540 61.33 -46.97 64.17
N GLN A 541 61.84 -47.91 64.96
CA GLN A 541 62.60 -49.07 64.50
C GLN A 541 61.69 -50.23 64.06
N PRO A 542 62.20 -51.19 63.25
CA PRO A 542 61.39 -52.17 62.55
C PRO A 542 61.04 -53.41 63.39
N TYR A 543 59.90 -54.04 63.07
CA TYR A 543 59.57 -55.42 63.44
C TYR A 543 59.24 -56.25 62.18
N PRO A 544 59.62 -57.54 62.11
CA PRO A 544 59.51 -58.33 60.89
C PRO A 544 58.18 -59.09 60.73
N ILE A 545 57.60 -58.90 59.53
CA ILE A 545 56.80 -59.80 58.66
C ILE A 545 56.44 -61.23 59.14
N THR A 546 55.20 -61.66 58.89
CA THR A 546 54.79 -62.86 58.07
C THR A 546 53.27 -63.13 58.21
N TYR A 547 52.45 -63.01 57.15
CA TYR A 547 51.85 -64.10 56.31
C TYR A 547 50.72 -64.93 57.01
N LEU A 548 49.55 -65.30 56.42
CA LEU A 548 49.01 -65.36 55.03
C LEU A 548 47.45 -65.59 55.01
N TYR A 549 46.86 -65.52 53.79
CA TYR A 549 45.69 -66.30 53.25
C TYR A 549 44.23 -65.75 53.18
N ARG A 550 43.72 -65.76 51.92
CA ARG A 550 42.33 -66.00 51.42
C ARG A 550 41.24 -64.94 51.72
N THR A 551 40.24 -64.69 50.86
CA THR A 551 39.89 -65.17 49.50
C THR A 551 39.09 -64.09 48.74
N ALA A 552 38.97 -64.20 47.41
CA ALA A 552 38.18 -63.28 46.58
C ALA A 552 36.86 -63.90 46.08
N THR A 553 35.82 -63.05 45.97
CA THR A 553 34.59 -63.18 45.15
C THR A 553 34.04 -61.74 44.98
N SER A 554 33.88 -61.06 43.83
CA SER A 554 33.51 -61.37 42.43
C SER A 554 32.08 -60.91 42.08
N ALA A 555 31.93 -59.83 41.30
CA ALA A 555 30.75 -59.52 40.49
C ALA A 555 31.09 -58.56 39.31
N TYR A 556 30.51 -58.81 38.12
CA TYR A 556 30.85 -58.24 36.79
C TYR A 556 29.55 -58.27 35.89
N ASN A 557 29.38 -57.65 34.71
CA ASN A 557 30.31 -57.08 33.72
C ASN A 557 29.96 -55.65 33.25
N TRP A 558 30.99 -54.83 33.04
CA TRP A 558 31.21 -54.10 31.77
C TRP A 558 31.22 -54.97 30.51
N ASN A 559 30.18 -55.02 29.66
CA ASN A 559 30.33 -55.64 28.32
C ASN A 559 30.74 -54.62 27.26
N ILE A 560 31.71 -55.00 26.42
CA ILE A 560 32.27 -54.25 25.29
C ILE A 560 31.96 -55.04 24.01
N ASN A 561 31.88 -54.38 22.85
CA ASN A 561 32.40 -54.99 21.61
C ASN A 561 33.03 -53.94 20.67
N ARG A 562 34.19 -54.29 20.10
CA ARG A 562 34.98 -53.58 19.06
C ARG A 562 35.25 -54.53 17.89
N PHE A 563 35.60 -53.98 16.71
CA PHE A 563 36.57 -54.46 15.69
C PHE A 563 36.86 -53.29 14.67
N VAL A 564 37.67 -53.38 13.60
CA VAL A 564 39.13 -53.60 13.39
C VAL A 564 39.40 -53.41 11.86
N THR A 565 40.45 -52.75 11.28
CA THR A 565 41.78 -52.25 11.72
C THR A 565 42.30 -51.03 10.90
N THR A 566 43.52 -50.59 11.22
CA THR A 566 44.55 -49.76 10.50
C THR A 566 44.90 -50.18 9.04
N PRO A 567 45.77 -49.48 8.23
CA PRO A 567 46.84 -48.50 8.58
C PRO A 567 47.16 -47.25 7.66
N THR A 568 47.74 -46.21 8.30
CA THR A 568 48.90 -45.36 7.89
C THR A 568 48.99 -44.63 6.52
N LYS A 569 49.11 -43.29 6.55
CA LYS A 569 50.32 -42.52 6.09
C LYS A 569 50.29 -41.04 6.47
N SER A 570 51.48 -40.46 6.64
CA SER A 570 51.74 -39.06 7.04
C SER A 570 52.68 -38.37 6.05
N PHE A 571 52.41 -37.10 5.71
CA PHE A 571 53.32 -36.14 5.08
C PHE A 571 52.89 -34.72 5.50
N LEU A 572 53.71 -34.06 6.33
CA LEU A 572 54.68 -33.01 5.97
C LEU A 572 54.07 -31.59 5.81
N THR A 573 54.45 -30.73 6.75
CA THR A 573 54.35 -29.27 6.69
C THR A 573 55.23 -28.70 5.58
N GLN A 574 54.79 -27.61 4.95
CA GLN A 574 55.73 -26.64 4.39
C GLN A 574 55.15 -25.22 4.40
N THR A 575 55.81 -24.34 5.14
CA THR A 575 55.62 -22.89 5.16
C THR A 575 56.10 -22.29 3.85
N TYR A 576 55.39 -21.30 3.31
CA TYR A 576 55.98 -20.36 2.35
C TYR A 576 55.66 -18.91 2.72
N GLU A 577 56.71 -18.10 2.68
CA GLU A 577 56.78 -16.69 3.01
C GLU A 577 57.02 -15.89 1.72
N ALA A 578 56.28 -14.77 1.53
CA ALA A 578 56.58 -13.75 0.53
C ALA A 578 56.02 -12.41 1.05
N LYS A 579 56.84 -11.50 1.58
CA LYS A 579 57.85 -10.62 0.94
C LYS A 579 57.23 -9.31 0.42
N GLN A 580 57.52 -8.22 1.15
CA GLN A 580 57.24 -6.84 0.73
C GLN A 580 58.01 -6.43 -0.54
N THR A 581 57.49 -5.46 -1.28
CA THR A 581 58.27 -4.57 -2.18
C THR A 581 57.59 -3.20 -2.26
N GLN A 582 58.37 -2.13 -2.27
CA GLN A 582 57.93 -0.72 -2.27
C GLN A 582 58.40 0.02 -3.55
N THR A 583 57.48 0.78 -4.17
CA THR A 583 57.63 2.07 -4.93
C THR A 583 58.66 2.15 -6.09
N PRO A 584 58.52 3.06 -7.10
CA PRO A 584 58.51 4.53 -6.95
C PRO A 584 57.46 5.30 -7.79
N SER A 585 57.49 6.64 -7.71
CA SER A 585 56.50 7.62 -8.17
C SER A 585 56.97 8.47 -9.38
N THR A 586 56.02 9.02 -10.17
CA THR A 586 56.12 10.35 -10.85
C THR A 586 54.72 10.83 -11.29
N LYS A 587 54.21 11.98 -10.81
CA LYS A 587 54.16 13.34 -11.46
C LYS A 587 53.18 13.50 -12.65
N THR A 588 52.46 14.60 -12.90
CA THR A 588 52.12 15.89 -12.21
C THR A 588 51.01 16.59 -13.03
N GLY A 589 50.09 17.37 -12.44
CA GLY A 589 49.15 18.21 -13.21
C GLY A 589 48.22 19.13 -12.39
N THR A 590 48.44 20.45 -12.45
CA THR A 590 47.76 21.52 -11.68
C THR A 590 47.50 22.71 -12.63
N VAL A 591 46.56 23.67 -12.48
CA VAL A 591 45.66 24.17 -11.40
C VAL A 591 44.33 24.64 -12.06
N THR A 592 43.18 24.86 -11.39
CA THR A 592 42.70 26.20 -10.93
C THR A 592 41.19 26.16 -10.60
N PRO A 593 40.71 26.76 -9.48
CA PRO A 593 39.28 27.02 -9.26
C PRO A 593 38.91 28.50 -8.95
N THR A 594 37.93 29.09 -9.65
CA THR A 594 37.08 30.26 -9.22
C THR A 594 36.09 30.66 -10.34
N PRO A 595 35.01 31.44 -10.09
CA PRO A 595 34.53 31.96 -8.80
C PRO A 595 33.06 31.63 -8.46
N ARG A 596 32.76 31.74 -7.15
CA ARG A 596 31.43 31.66 -6.55
C ARG A 596 30.74 33.02 -6.63
N PHE A 597 29.55 33.11 -7.22
CA PHE A 597 28.76 34.36 -7.20
C PHE A 597 28.10 34.56 -5.83
N THR A 598 28.51 35.59 -5.12
CA THR A 598 27.86 36.08 -3.91
C THR A 598 26.62 36.90 -4.30
N LYS A 599 25.42 36.45 -3.91
CA LYS A 599 24.24 37.32 -3.86
C LYS A 599 24.00 37.78 -2.43
N THR A 600 24.08 39.09 -2.24
CA THR A 600 23.75 39.81 -1.00
C THR A 600 22.30 39.55 -0.62
N LYS A 601 22.05 38.97 0.56
CA LYS A 601 20.69 38.91 1.14
C LYS A 601 20.40 40.27 1.77
N LEU A 602 19.34 40.96 1.33
CA LEU A 602 18.81 42.09 2.10
C LEU A 602 18.26 41.56 3.44
N SER A 603 18.64 42.22 4.52
CA SER A 603 18.05 42.00 5.84
C SER A 603 16.71 42.72 5.94
N LEU A 604 15.61 41.99 5.78
CA LEU A 604 14.31 42.38 6.34
C LEU A 604 14.07 41.53 7.58
N SER A 605 13.96 42.19 8.73
CA SER A 605 13.70 41.56 10.02
C SER A 605 12.23 41.15 10.10
N PRO A 606 11.89 39.86 10.28
CA PRO A 606 10.54 39.47 10.68
C PRO A 606 10.36 39.74 12.16
N THR A 607 9.28 40.41 12.53
CA THR A 607 8.75 40.44 13.90
C THR A 607 8.46 39.01 14.36
N PRO A 608 8.77 38.60 15.60
CA PRO A 608 8.40 37.27 16.07
C PRO A 608 6.88 37.13 16.06
N THR A 609 6.40 36.14 15.32
CA THR A 609 5.03 35.62 15.47
C THR A 609 5.18 34.26 16.13
N ASP A 610 4.53 34.09 17.28
CA ASP A 610 4.60 32.87 18.07
C ASP A 610 4.13 31.68 17.22
N THR A 611 5.10 30.84 16.83
CA THR A 611 4.81 29.57 16.17
C THR A 611 4.52 28.55 17.27
N PRO A 612 3.30 28.01 17.40
CA PRO A 612 3.05 26.94 18.35
C PRO A 612 3.95 25.76 17.98
N THR A 613 4.87 25.41 18.87
CA THR A 613 5.73 24.24 18.69
C THR A 613 4.87 23.00 18.92
N PHE A 614 4.27 22.50 17.85
CA PHE A 614 3.75 21.15 17.83
C PHE A 614 4.94 20.19 17.86
N THR A 615 5.30 19.76 19.07
CA THR A 615 6.05 18.52 19.24
C THR A 615 5.18 17.40 18.65
N PRO A 616 5.61 16.69 17.60
CA PRO A 616 4.87 15.52 17.14
C PRO A 616 4.90 14.49 18.28
N ILE A 617 3.73 14.26 18.88
CA ILE A 617 3.52 13.08 19.71
C ILE A 617 3.38 11.93 18.71
N PRO A 618 4.25 10.92 18.69
CA PRO A 618 4.01 9.73 17.88
C PRO A 618 2.71 9.10 18.37
N THR A 619 1.73 8.93 17.47
CA THR A 619 0.48 8.23 17.78
C THR A 619 0.78 6.75 17.92
N VAL A 620 0.95 6.31 19.16
CA VAL A 620 1.20 4.91 19.55
C VAL A 620 0.03 4.02 19.17
N ALA A 621 0.31 2.93 18.46
CA ALA A 621 -0.64 1.83 18.27
C ALA A 621 -0.70 1.00 19.56
N TYR A 622 -1.87 0.97 20.21
CA TYR A 622 -2.04 0.32 21.51
C TYR A 622 -2.31 -1.18 21.31
N PHE A 623 -1.28 -2.01 21.47
CA PHE A 623 -1.41 -3.47 21.43
C PHE A 623 -1.83 -4.03 22.80
N GLY A 624 -2.77 -4.98 22.82
CA GLY A 624 -3.17 -5.71 24.02
C GLY A 624 -2.18 -6.84 24.39
N GLU A 625 -2.24 -7.32 25.65
CA GLU A 625 -1.43 -8.46 26.14
C GLU A 625 -1.77 -9.81 25.45
N ALA A 626 -2.87 -9.87 24.71
CA ALA A 626 -3.12 -10.89 23.70
C ALA A 626 -3.05 -10.20 22.33
N ARG A 627 -2.59 -10.94 21.29
CA ARG A 627 -2.45 -10.49 19.89
C ARG A 627 -3.77 -10.02 19.27
N GLN A 628 -4.23 -8.86 19.71
CA GLN A 628 -5.44 -8.17 19.31
C GLN A 628 -5.03 -6.71 19.17
N LEU A 629 -5.17 -6.20 17.95
CA LEU A 629 -5.37 -4.78 17.75
C LEU A 629 -6.66 -4.42 18.49
N ILE A 630 -6.59 -3.41 19.37
CA ILE A 630 -7.74 -3.07 20.22
C ILE A 630 -8.81 -2.48 19.31
N SER A 631 -9.83 -3.27 18.99
CA SER A 631 -10.92 -2.84 18.12
C SER A 631 -11.56 -1.59 18.70
N SER A 632 -11.42 -0.52 17.94
CA SER A 632 -11.81 0.82 18.34
C SER A 632 -13.28 1.01 17.98
N SER A 633 -14.19 0.31 18.69
CA SER A 633 -15.64 0.34 18.47
C SER A 633 -16.25 1.73 18.73
N ARG A 634 -15.98 2.68 17.83
CA ARG A 634 -16.20 4.13 18.02
C ARG A 634 -17.17 4.75 17.01
N TYR A 635 -17.65 4.00 16.02
CA TYR A 635 -18.74 4.43 15.13
C TYR A 635 -20.14 4.50 15.80
N ASN A 636 -20.26 4.07 17.05
CA ASN A 636 -21.47 4.20 17.89
C ASN A 636 -21.97 5.65 18.12
N ARG A 637 -21.39 6.67 17.47
CA ARG A 637 -21.81 8.07 17.56
C ARG A 637 -22.91 8.44 16.55
N HIS A 638 -23.07 7.70 15.45
CA HIS A 638 -24.05 8.00 14.40
C HIS A 638 -25.45 7.42 14.71
N THR A 639 -25.53 6.24 15.34
CA THR A 639 -26.78 5.61 15.81
C THR A 639 -27.61 6.49 16.75
N TYR A 640 -26.97 7.30 17.61
CA TYR A 640 -27.69 8.22 18.49
C TYR A 640 -28.44 9.34 17.74
N TRP A 641 -27.91 9.83 16.61
CA TRP A 641 -28.57 10.87 15.81
C TRP A 641 -29.79 10.33 15.05
N ALA A 642 -29.70 9.10 14.51
CA ALA A 642 -30.83 8.44 13.87
C ALA A 642 -32.02 8.25 14.85
N ILE A 643 -31.74 7.82 16.08
CA ILE A 643 -32.76 7.68 17.15
C ILE A 643 -33.33 9.05 17.56
N ALA A 644 -32.50 10.09 17.67
CA ALA A 644 -32.96 11.44 17.99
C ALA A 644 -33.86 12.04 16.88
N LEU A 645 -33.53 11.83 15.61
CA LEU A 645 -34.33 12.32 14.47
C LEU A 645 -35.64 11.52 14.31
N GLY A 646 -35.62 10.20 14.50
CA GLY A 646 -36.82 9.36 14.47
C GLY A 646 -37.81 9.70 15.60
N THR A 647 -37.30 9.97 16.81
CA THR A 647 -38.13 10.44 17.92
C THR A 647 -38.70 11.84 17.68
N LEU A 648 -37.91 12.77 17.13
CA LEU A 648 -38.41 14.11 16.77
C LEU A 648 -39.54 14.05 15.74
N SER A 649 -39.40 13.22 14.71
CA SER A 649 -40.41 13.00 13.67
C SER A 649 -41.74 12.46 14.24
N THR A 650 -41.67 11.48 15.15
CA THR A 650 -42.88 10.94 15.81
C THR A 650 -43.57 11.96 16.72
N PHE A 651 -42.82 12.83 17.42
CA PHE A 651 -43.41 13.94 18.17
C PHE A 651 -44.06 15.00 17.26
N CYS A 652 -43.46 15.34 16.12
CA CYS A 652 -44.06 16.24 15.14
C CYS A 652 -45.38 15.68 14.56
N LEU A 653 -45.42 14.39 14.20
CA LEU A 653 -46.63 13.72 13.71
C LEU A 653 -47.73 13.64 14.78
N ALA A 654 -47.37 13.36 16.04
CA ALA A 654 -48.32 13.38 17.16
C ALA A 654 -48.89 14.79 17.41
N GLY A 655 -48.03 15.82 17.38
CA GLY A 655 -48.44 17.21 17.49
C GLY A 655 -49.40 17.65 16.38
N LEU A 656 -49.11 17.26 15.14
CA LEU A 656 -49.98 17.50 13.98
C LEU A 656 -51.35 16.82 14.14
N ALA A 657 -51.36 15.56 14.60
CA ALA A 657 -52.60 14.82 14.85
C ALA A 657 -53.46 15.48 15.94
N ILE A 658 -52.85 15.92 17.04
CA ILE A 658 -53.53 16.64 18.14
C ILE A 658 -54.09 17.99 17.66
N PHE A 659 -53.32 18.74 16.87
CA PHE A 659 -53.77 20.01 16.28
C PHE A 659 -54.97 19.82 15.35
N LEU A 660 -54.94 18.79 14.48
CA LEU A 660 -56.04 18.46 13.57
C LEU A 660 -57.29 17.94 14.32
N PHE A 661 -57.11 17.24 15.44
CA PHE A 661 -58.21 16.81 16.30
C PHE A 661 -58.89 18.01 17.01
N ARG A 662 -58.09 18.92 17.58
CA ARG A 662 -58.54 20.21 18.17
C ARG A 662 -59.13 21.21 17.17
N ARG A 663 -59.11 20.91 15.87
CA ARG A 663 -59.73 21.73 14.81
C ARG A 663 -61.01 21.09 14.25
N ARG A 664 -61.37 19.88 14.71
CA ARG A 664 -62.60 19.16 14.35
C ARG A 664 -63.61 19.05 15.49
N HIS A 665 -63.20 19.36 16.71
CA HIS A 665 -64.01 19.60 17.90
C HIS A 665 -63.82 21.04 18.34
#